data_AF-A0A521ICM9-F1
#
_entry.id   AF-A0A521ICM9-F1
#
_cell.length_a   1.000
_cell.length_b   1.000
_cell.length_c   1.000
_cell.angle_alpha   90.00
_cell.angle_beta   90.00
_cell.angle_gamma   90.00
#
_symmetry.space_group_name_H-M   'P 1'
#
loop_
_entity.id
_entity.type
_entity.pdbx_description
1 polymer ?
#
loop_
_entity_poly.entity_id
_entity_poly.type
_entity_poly.pdbx_seq_one_letter_code
_entity_poly.pdbx_strand_id
1 'polypeptide(L)'
;MAYFIVRITMYTIAAALVMSIVPGLRLVPNPSLPEPFATLFAYGIIGLIFGTLHSFLRPIILFLTGRLYIWSMGLLALVTDTFIFLLLSYLSPTVWEIGAARLFSAILGAMLMGVVVLGMEALFGFDAPRAVEVRKTPAYWRWLGMLPTGWRNRIVENLRILQMVNTIQSYVIDILVGLTPLRDFRRAMQKLLYRRHPRLMENDPAVKVRLMLQELGPTFVKFGQMAASRIETLPAAWQTELARLQDDVKPFPYTEVEQVILKELGKPPESVFATFDTHPQAAASTAQVHAATLHTGERVVVKVRRPNIEVTVKGDLNVMQDVLDTVERRVTWVRQFGLGALFNEFAENLQSELDYANEAYHARLLRHNMQKFSFVRIPKIYGLYSTSKILTQERVEGVKISDVAALNAAGINREELALNFFRALLQQLLFDGFFHADLHPGNIWVNLETRCIIFLDMGLMGYLTRADRFAIGELIWALQDRDARAVARVMVTICKPAQGFDRIAFERDVERLINSYLLLEDSTLDITKIVHDLVGLLFRYDLKLRGEFALAFKAIGQGESIMRTLMGDKPLDYILNVAVMTMKELLLAQLKPEKVRNFIGKPLARDLIGRLPELLNATGTLLDDFQNGQSLFQLNLNSIDQRVSILQTGIDSGIRRIILSVLLIGLLLGSTLTLLVPIEGRVGEFEELAIRLVAESGFVIGAVLITSMLLYTLWQTILKPKQT
;
A
#
# COMPACT_ATOMS: atom_id res chain seq x y z
N MET A 1 23.13 30.39 1.00
CA MET A 1 24.16 30.87 1.95
C MET A 1 23.87 30.39 3.37
N ALA A 2 22.76 30.78 4.01
CA ALA A 2 22.40 30.32 5.37
C ALA A 2 22.41 28.78 5.53
N TYR A 3 21.79 28.05 4.59
CA TYR A 3 21.81 26.58 4.56
C TYR A 3 23.23 25.99 4.60
N PHE A 4 24.14 26.53 3.79
CA PHE A 4 25.51 26.05 3.67
C PHE A 4 26.34 26.34 4.92
N ILE A 5 26.20 27.56 5.47
CA ILE A 5 26.90 27.98 6.69
C ILE A 5 26.47 27.10 7.86
N VAL A 6 25.16 26.95 8.12
CA VAL A 6 24.67 26.14 9.25
C VAL A 6 25.08 24.68 9.10
N ARG A 7 25.08 24.14 7.88
CA ARG A 7 25.49 22.75 7.63
C ARG A 7 26.98 22.52 7.87
N ILE A 8 27.85 23.45 7.46
CA ILE A 8 29.28 23.38 7.79
C ILE A 8 29.49 23.50 9.29
N THR A 9 28.88 24.50 9.93
CA THR A 9 28.97 24.67 11.39
C THR A 9 28.53 23.42 12.14
N MET A 10 27.47 22.75 11.68
CA MET A 10 27.01 21.48 12.21
C MET A 10 28.09 20.38 12.10
N TYR A 11 28.68 20.19 10.91
CA TYR A 11 29.76 19.19 10.73
C TYR A 11 31.01 19.54 11.54
N THR A 12 31.34 20.83 11.67
CA THR A 12 32.43 21.33 12.51
C THR A 12 32.19 21.00 13.98
N ILE A 13 30.97 21.23 14.49
CA ILE A 13 30.60 20.91 15.88
C ILE A 13 30.60 19.38 16.09
N ALA A 14 30.06 18.62 15.14
CA ALA A 14 30.05 17.17 15.21
C ALA A 14 31.48 16.61 15.25
N ALA A 15 32.38 17.13 14.40
CA ALA A 15 33.79 16.77 14.41
C ALA A 15 34.48 17.14 15.73
N ALA A 16 34.24 18.34 16.26
CA ALA A 16 34.79 18.78 17.55
C ALA A 16 34.32 17.90 18.71
N LEU A 17 33.03 17.56 18.71
CA LEU A 17 32.45 16.64 19.67
C LEU A 17 33.14 15.28 19.56
N VAL A 18 33.13 14.63 18.39
CA VAL A 18 33.74 13.30 18.20
C VAL A 18 35.22 13.26 18.59
N MET A 19 36.01 14.27 18.19
CA MET A 19 37.45 14.34 18.49
C MET A 19 37.72 14.53 19.99
N SER A 20 36.82 15.18 20.72
CA SER A 20 36.93 15.32 22.18
C SER A 20 36.65 14.00 22.93
N ILE A 21 35.98 13.05 22.28
CA ILE A 21 35.44 11.83 22.91
C ILE A 21 36.30 10.62 22.62
N VAL A 22 36.76 10.50 21.39
CA VAL A 22 37.35 9.26 20.90
C VAL A 22 38.84 9.21 21.24
N PRO A 23 39.27 8.24 22.06
CA PRO A 23 40.67 8.15 22.48
C PRO A 23 41.60 7.97 21.27
N GLY A 24 42.68 8.75 21.25
CA GLY A 24 43.71 8.64 20.21
C GLY A 24 43.38 9.35 18.90
N LEU A 25 42.30 10.11 18.82
CA LEU A 25 42.09 11.12 17.78
C LEU A 25 42.53 12.48 18.34
N ARG A 26 43.60 13.07 17.80
CA ARG A 26 44.07 14.40 18.20
C ARG A 26 44.13 15.32 17.00
N LEU A 27 43.80 16.58 17.25
CA LEU A 27 44.08 17.66 16.30
C LEU A 27 45.49 18.18 16.51
N VAL A 28 46.19 18.37 15.40
CA VAL A 28 47.42 19.14 15.34
C VAL A 28 47.05 20.50 14.76
N PRO A 29 46.93 21.57 15.58
CA PRO A 29 46.59 22.90 15.10
C PRO A 29 47.70 23.42 14.18
N ASN A 30 47.32 24.22 13.18
CA ASN A 30 48.31 24.85 12.31
C ASN A 30 49.18 25.82 13.15
N PRO A 31 50.52 25.64 13.20
CA PRO A 31 51.41 26.47 14.01
C PRO A 31 51.44 27.95 13.58
N SER A 32 50.88 28.27 12.42
CA SER A 32 50.86 29.62 11.86
C SER A 32 49.74 30.52 12.40
N LEU A 33 48.80 29.98 13.18
CA LEU A 33 47.66 30.70 13.74
C LEU A 33 47.70 30.68 15.28
N PRO A 34 47.32 31.78 15.96
CA PRO A 34 47.19 31.78 17.42
C PRO A 34 45.95 31.01 17.90
N GLU A 35 46.01 30.38 19.06
CA GLU A 35 44.84 29.78 19.73
C GLU A 35 43.89 30.89 20.23
N PRO A 36 42.55 30.71 20.18
CA PRO A 36 41.79 29.51 19.80
C PRO A 36 41.50 29.39 18.28
N PHE A 37 42.00 30.33 17.47
CA PHE A 37 41.65 30.42 16.05
C PHE A 37 42.24 29.27 15.23
N ALA A 38 43.43 28.78 15.59
CA ALA A 38 44.05 27.62 14.95
C ALA A 38 43.17 26.37 15.07
N THR A 39 42.68 26.08 16.28
CA THR A 39 41.81 24.94 16.54
C THR A 39 40.44 25.08 15.85
N LEU A 40 39.83 26.26 15.92
CA LEU A 40 38.54 26.51 15.27
C LEU A 40 38.62 26.38 13.74
N PHE A 41 39.69 26.91 13.14
CA PHE A 41 39.93 26.82 11.71
C PHE A 41 40.14 25.37 11.26
N ALA A 42 40.89 24.59 12.04
CA ALA A 42 41.12 23.19 11.75
C ALA A 42 39.83 22.37 11.80
N TYR A 43 38.98 22.53 12.83
CA TYR A 43 37.65 21.91 12.85
C TYR A 43 36.77 22.37 11.68
N GLY A 44 36.86 23.65 11.30
CA GLY A 44 36.13 24.20 10.15
C GLY A 44 36.50 23.51 8.84
N ILE A 45 37.80 23.26 8.61
CA ILE A 45 38.30 22.50 7.45
C ILE A 45 37.80 21.06 7.49
N ILE A 46 37.87 20.39 8.65
CA ILE A 46 37.35 19.01 8.81
C ILE A 46 35.87 18.97 8.45
N GLY A 47 35.06 19.88 9.02
CA GLY A 47 33.63 19.96 8.76
C GLY A 47 33.30 20.21 7.28
N LEU A 48 34.08 21.06 6.61
CA LEU A 48 33.95 21.35 5.18
C LEU A 48 34.27 20.11 4.32
N ILE A 49 35.41 19.45 4.56
CA ILE A 49 35.84 18.28 3.78
C ILE A 49 34.88 17.11 4.03
N PHE A 50 34.55 16.82 5.28
CA PHE A 50 33.59 15.78 5.65
C PHE A 50 32.23 16.04 4.99
N GLY A 51 31.69 17.27 5.12
CA GLY A 51 30.40 17.62 4.54
C GLY A 51 30.38 17.51 3.01
N THR A 52 31.49 17.83 2.36
CA THR A 52 31.66 17.68 0.91
C THR A 52 31.70 16.20 0.52
N LEU A 53 32.59 15.41 1.14
CA LEU A 53 32.69 13.97 0.90
C LEU A 53 31.35 13.27 1.15
N HIS A 54 30.70 13.57 2.27
CA HIS A 54 29.40 12.99 2.63
C HIS A 54 28.31 13.36 1.61
N SER A 55 28.29 14.59 1.09
CA SER A 55 27.28 15.02 0.11
C SER A 55 27.48 14.41 -1.28
N PHE A 56 28.72 14.06 -1.66
CA PHE A 56 29.04 13.50 -2.98
C PHE A 56 29.16 11.97 -2.99
N LEU A 57 29.88 11.37 -2.04
CA LEU A 57 30.10 9.92 -2.00
C LEU A 57 28.87 9.14 -1.57
N ARG A 58 28.11 9.61 -0.57
CA ARG A 58 26.98 8.85 -0.04
C ARG A 58 25.92 8.55 -1.12
N PRO A 59 25.49 9.52 -1.97
CA PRO A 59 24.58 9.21 -3.08
C PRO A 59 25.15 8.21 -4.10
N ILE A 60 26.45 8.28 -4.39
CA ILE A 60 27.12 7.37 -5.33
C ILE A 60 27.16 5.95 -4.75
N ILE A 61 27.56 5.81 -3.48
CA ILE A 61 27.62 4.53 -2.80
C ILE A 61 26.22 3.93 -2.73
N LEU A 62 25.22 4.68 -2.25
CA LEU A 62 23.83 4.23 -2.23
C LEU A 62 23.30 3.83 -3.62
N PHE A 63 23.68 4.56 -4.67
CA PHE A 63 23.32 4.19 -6.04
C PHE A 63 23.96 2.87 -6.47
N LEU A 64 25.22 2.60 -6.11
CA LEU A 64 25.91 1.35 -6.46
C LEU A 64 25.49 0.16 -5.59
N THR A 65 25.18 0.41 -4.32
CA THR A 65 24.98 -0.62 -3.29
C THR A 65 23.58 -0.60 -2.67
N GLY A 66 22.59 0.00 -3.32
CA GLY A 66 21.26 0.22 -2.74
C GLY A 66 20.58 -1.05 -2.20
N ARG A 67 20.67 -2.19 -2.89
CA ARG A 67 20.14 -3.46 -2.38
C ARG A 67 20.88 -3.96 -1.13
N LEU A 68 22.21 -3.88 -1.15
CA LEU A 68 23.04 -4.19 0.03
C LEU A 68 22.68 -3.28 1.21
N TYR A 69 22.37 -2.01 0.95
CA TYR A 69 21.94 -1.07 1.98
C TYR A 69 20.66 -1.56 2.68
N ILE A 70 19.65 -2.00 1.91
CA ILE A 70 18.40 -2.57 2.42
C ILE A 70 18.66 -3.86 3.22
N TRP A 71 19.39 -4.82 2.64
CA TRP A 71 19.70 -6.10 3.29
C TRP A 71 20.48 -5.93 4.59
N SER A 72 21.34 -4.91 4.64
CA SER A 72 22.16 -4.59 5.80
C SER A 72 21.39 -3.86 6.91
N MET A 73 20.13 -3.47 6.68
CA MET A 73 19.32 -2.67 7.63
C MET A 73 20.06 -1.40 8.11
N GLY A 74 20.82 -0.75 7.21
CA GLY A 74 21.59 0.44 7.54
C GLY A 74 23.00 0.19 8.07
N LEU A 75 23.44 -1.05 8.29
CA LEU A 75 24.84 -1.36 8.64
C LEU A 75 25.81 -0.88 7.54
N LEU A 76 25.40 -0.92 6.27
CA LEU A 76 26.19 -0.36 5.18
C LEU A 76 26.34 1.16 5.26
N ALA A 77 25.37 1.86 5.87
CA ALA A 77 25.51 3.29 6.16
C ALA A 77 26.71 3.53 7.10
N LEU A 78 26.80 2.73 8.16
CA LEU A 78 27.91 2.77 9.11
C LEU A 78 29.26 2.51 8.43
N VAL A 79 29.33 1.50 7.56
CA VAL A 79 30.54 1.19 6.78
C VAL A 79 30.90 2.34 5.84
N THR A 80 29.90 2.97 5.23
CA THR A 80 30.09 4.12 4.34
C THR A 80 30.62 5.33 5.10
N ASP A 81 30.04 5.64 6.26
CA ASP A 81 30.49 6.74 7.12
C ASP A 81 31.90 6.46 7.67
N THR A 82 32.21 5.20 7.99
CA THR A 82 33.57 4.75 8.36
C THR A 82 34.56 4.96 7.23
N PHE A 83 34.19 4.59 6.00
CA PHE A 83 35.03 4.82 4.84
C PHE A 83 35.26 6.31 4.57
N ILE A 84 34.22 7.15 4.66
CA ILE A 84 34.33 8.60 4.49
C ILE A 84 35.23 9.20 5.57
N PHE A 85 35.10 8.77 6.82
CA PHE A 85 35.90 9.22 7.94
C PHE A 85 37.38 8.82 7.81
N LEU A 86 37.65 7.58 7.38
CA LEU A 86 39.01 7.12 7.06
C LEU A 86 39.62 7.87 5.87
N LEU A 87 38.82 8.15 4.85
CA LEU A 87 39.27 8.94 3.70
C LEU A 87 39.59 10.39 4.11
N LEU A 88 38.80 10.97 5.00
CA LEU A 88 39.02 12.29 5.56
C LEU A 88 40.34 12.36 6.35
N SER A 89 40.65 11.34 7.15
CA SER A 89 41.93 11.29 7.87
C SER A 89 43.13 11.17 6.93
N TYR A 90 42.97 10.49 5.80
CA TYR A 90 43.99 10.39 4.76
C TYR A 90 44.17 11.69 3.96
N LEU A 91 43.08 12.39 3.63
CA LEU A 91 43.10 13.62 2.82
C LEU A 91 43.54 14.85 3.60
N SER A 92 43.43 14.82 4.94
CA SER A 92 43.81 15.94 5.82
C SER A 92 44.78 15.49 6.94
N PRO A 93 45.92 14.85 6.62
CA PRO A 93 46.79 14.21 7.61
C PRO A 93 47.44 15.23 8.55
N THR A 94 47.66 16.47 8.10
CA THR A 94 48.21 17.57 8.91
C THR A 94 47.31 18.01 10.06
N VAL A 95 46.04 17.58 10.03
CA VAL A 95 45.04 17.91 11.05
C VAL A 95 44.72 16.69 11.93
N TRP A 96 45.18 15.49 11.56
CA TRP A 96 44.80 14.22 12.19
C TRP A 96 46.03 13.45 12.70
N GLU A 97 46.16 13.33 14.01
CA GLU A 97 47.00 12.29 14.61
C GLU A 97 46.12 11.15 15.11
N ILE A 98 46.18 10.01 14.43
CA ILE A 98 45.54 8.76 14.87
C ILE A 98 46.60 7.93 15.62
N GLY A 99 46.42 7.75 16.93
CA GLY A 99 47.31 6.96 17.79
C GLY A 99 47.44 5.47 17.37
N ALA A 100 48.23 4.70 18.11
CA ALA A 100 48.62 3.32 17.74
C ALA A 100 47.45 2.34 17.47
N ALA A 101 46.25 2.59 18.00
CA ALA A 101 45.05 1.78 17.77
C ALA A 101 44.23 2.24 16.54
N ARG A 102 44.89 2.45 15.39
CA ARG A 102 44.37 3.20 14.23
C ARG A 102 43.00 2.78 13.71
N LEU A 103 42.68 1.50 13.75
CA LEU A 103 41.44 0.99 13.17
C LEU A 103 40.26 1.14 14.14
N PHE A 104 40.46 0.88 15.43
CA PHE A 104 39.39 0.92 16.43
C PHE A 104 38.91 2.34 16.70
N SER A 105 39.84 3.29 16.93
CA SER A 105 39.49 4.70 17.12
C SER A 105 38.85 5.30 15.88
N ALA A 106 39.27 4.91 14.68
CA ALA A 106 38.65 5.37 13.44
C ALA A 106 37.23 4.83 13.24
N ILE A 107 36.99 3.54 13.51
CA ILE A 107 35.63 2.95 13.43
C ILE A 107 34.71 3.60 14.46
N LEU A 108 35.19 3.76 15.70
CA LEU A 108 34.41 4.38 16.78
C LEU A 108 34.11 5.85 16.48
N GLY A 109 35.10 6.60 15.98
CA GLY A 109 34.94 7.99 15.56
C GLY A 109 33.96 8.16 14.41
N ALA A 110 34.02 7.27 13.41
CA ALA A 110 33.05 7.28 12.33
C ALA A 110 31.62 6.97 12.79
N MET A 111 31.45 5.98 13.67
CA MET A 111 30.15 5.61 14.22
C MET A 111 29.53 6.77 15.02
N LEU A 112 30.31 7.38 15.92
CA LEU A 112 29.90 8.56 16.67
C LEU A 112 29.58 9.74 15.76
N MET A 113 30.44 10.01 14.77
CA MET A 113 30.22 11.07 13.79
C MET A 113 28.91 10.85 13.03
N GLY A 114 28.65 9.63 12.54
CA GLY A 114 27.41 9.29 11.84
C GLY A 114 26.18 9.49 12.71
N VAL A 115 26.20 9.05 13.97
CA VAL A 115 25.07 9.20 14.91
C VAL A 115 24.83 10.68 15.24
N VAL A 116 25.87 11.43 15.56
CA VAL A 116 25.78 12.87 15.90
C VAL A 116 25.27 13.65 14.70
N VAL A 117 25.82 13.40 13.51
CA VAL A 117 25.38 14.03 12.27
C VAL A 117 23.94 13.71 11.98
N LEU A 118 23.52 12.44 12.07
CA LEU A 118 22.13 12.04 11.84
C LEU A 118 21.18 12.75 12.81
N GLY A 119 21.54 12.80 14.10
CA GLY A 119 20.77 13.48 15.13
C GLY A 119 20.65 14.99 14.90
N MET A 120 21.76 15.65 14.53
CA MET A 120 21.76 17.06 14.19
C MET A 120 21.00 17.34 12.90
N GLU A 121 21.16 16.52 11.85
CA GLU A 121 20.41 16.67 10.61
C GLU A 121 18.90 16.58 10.86
N ALA A 122 18.48 15.60 11.67
CA ALA A 122 17.10 15.44 12.11
C ALA A 122 16.60 16.62 12.95
N LEU A 123 17.41 17.15 13.86
CA LEU A 123 17.02 18.26 14.73
C LEU A 123 16.85 19.57 13.94
N PHE A 124 17.81 19.88 13.07
CA PHE A 124 17.83 21.10 12.26
C PHE A 124 16.92 21.01 11.02
N GLY A 125 16.43 19.81 10.70
CA GLY A 125 15.52 19.56 9.59
C GLY A 125 16.21 19.58 8.22
N PHE A 126 17.48 19.22 8.13
CA PHE A 126 18.20 19.13 6.86
C PHE A 126 17.63 18.04 5.93
N ASP A 127 17.02 17.03 6.55
CA ASP A 127 16.30 15.90 5.98
C ASP A 127 14.83 16.20 5.64
N ALA A 128 14.35 17.45 5.84
CA ALA A 128 12.94 17.79 5.72
C ALA A 128 12.32 17.39 4.36
N PRO A 129 11.14 16.74 4.36
CA PRO A 129 10.43 16.43 3.13
C PRO A 129 10.16 17.67 2.27
N ARG A 130 10.21 17.53 0.95
CA ARG A 130 9.90 18.64 0.03
C ARG A 130 8.41 18.94 0.09
N ALA A 131 8.02 20.21 0.00
CA ALA A 131 6.63 20.54 -0.29
C ALA A 131 6.30 19.96 -1.68
N VAL A 132 5.13 19.35 -1.82
CA VAL A 132 4.76 18.58 -3.02
C VAL A 132 4.67 19.50 -4.23
N GLU A 133 5.76 19.62 -4.97
CA GLU A 133 5.74 20.03 -6.37
C GLU A 133 5.80 18.78 -7.24
N VAL A 134 4.87 18.68 -8.18
CA VAL A 134 4.75 17.56 -9.11
C VAL A 134 6.07 17.37 -9.85
N ARG A 135 6.66 16.17 -9.72
CA ARG A 135 7.88 15.80 -10.43
C ARG A 135 7.67 15.94 -11.93
N LYS A 136 8.42 16.84 -12.57
CA LYS A 136 8.69 16.74 -14.01
C LYS A 136 9.40 15.41 -14.26
N THR A 137 9.02 14.69 -15.32
CA THR A 137 9.76 13.51 -15.80
C THR A 137 11.23 13.89 -15.84
N PRO A 138 12.11 13.23 -15.05
CA PRO A 138 13.50 13.63 -14.98
C PRO A 138 14.14 13.62 -16.37
N ALA A 139 14.88 14.68 -16.72
CA ALA A 139 15.46 14.83 -18.06
C ALA A 139 16.35 13.63 -18.47
N TYR A 140 16.91 12.91 -17.49
CA TYR A 140 17.73 11.73 -17.70
C TYR A 140 16.99 10.58 -18.39
N TRP A 141 15.65 10.55 -18.38
CA TRP A 141 14.88 9.50 -19.09
C TRP A 141 15.11 9.51 -20.60
N ARG A 142 15.36 10.70 -21.18
CA ARG A 142 15.71 10.83 -22.61
C ARG A 142 17.03 10.13 -22.92
N TRP A 143 18.03 10.28 -22.04
CA TRP A 143 19.34 9.64 -22.19
C TRP A 143 19.30 8.14 -21.88
N LEU A 144 18.59 7.74 -20.82
CA LEU A 144 18.39 6.33 -20.47
C LEU A 144 17.71 5.52 -21.59
N GLY A 145 16.85 6.17 -22.39
CA GLY A 145 16.23 5.56 -23.56
C GLY A 145 17.22 5.11 -24.65
N MET A 146 18.44 5.66 -24.67
CA MET A 146 19.49 5.34 -25.65
C MET A 146 20.37 4.15 -25.22
N LEU A 147 20.25 3.68 -23.97
CA LEU A 147 21.05 2.56 -23.46
C LEU A 147 20.41 1.20 -23.78
N PRO A 148 21.21 0.12 -23.91
CA PRO A 148 20.70 -1.25 -23.99
C PRO A 148 19.76 -1.57 -22.82
N THR A 149 18.70 -2.32 -23.09
CA THR A 149 17.57 -2.58 -22.17
C THR A 149 18.01 -3.12 -20.82
N GLY A 150 19.00 -4.02 -20.77
CA GLY A 150 19.50 -4.60 -19.52
C GLY A 150 20.21 -3.57 -18.62
N TRP A 151 21.10 -2.75 -19.18
CA TRP A 151 21.83 -1.71 -18.46
C TRP A 151 20.90 -0.59 -18.00
N ARG A 152 19.98 -0.19 -18.88
CA ARG A 152 18.94 0.81 -18.58
C ARG A 152 18.12 0.39 -17.37
N ASN A 153 17.61 -0.84 -17.34
CA ASN A 153 16.75 -1.31 -16.25
C ASN A 153 17.48 -1.31 -14.91
N ARG A 154 18.75 -1.73 -14.87
CA ARG A 154 19.55 -1.75 -13.65
C ARG A 154 19.85 -0.35 -13.10
N ILE A 155 20.16 0.60 -13.98
CA ILE A 155 20.39 2.01 -13.57
C ILE A 155 19.09 2.63 -13.05
N VAL A 156 17.96 2.39 -13.73
CA VAL A 156 16.65 2.87 -13.28
C VAL A 156 16.30 2.31 -11.91
N GLU A 157 16.49 1.01 -11.70
CA GLU A 157 16.22 0.34 -10.42
C GLU A 157 17.07 0.94 -9.30
N ASN A 158 18.37 1.13 -9.51
CA ASN A 158 19.26 1.75 -8.52
C ASN A 158 18.91 3.21 -8.20
N LEU A 159 18.57 4.01 -9.22
CA LEU A 159 18.08 5.38 -9.02
C LEU A 159 16.78 5.39 -8.22
N ARG A 160 15.92 4.40 -8.46
CA ARG A 160 14.64 4.27 -7.77
C ARG A 160 14.80 3.85 -6.32
N ILE A 161 15.71 2.91 -6.03
CA ILE A 161 16.11 2.54 -4.66
C ILE A 161 16.60 3.76 -3.91
N LEU A 162 17.56 4.51 -4.48
CA LEU A 162 18.11 5.71 -3.87
C LEU A 162 17.00 6.72 -3.54
N GLN A 163 16.09 6.94 -4.48
CA GLN A 163 14.95 7.83 -4.29
C GLN A 163 14.04 7.34 -3.16
N MET A 164 13.66 6.07 -3.19
CA MET A 164 12.73 5.49 -2.22
C MET A 164 13.29 5.55 -0.81
N VAL A 165 14.55 5.13 -0.62
CA VAL A 165 15.24 5.19 0.67
C VAL A 165 15.29 6.61 1.19
N ASN A 166 15.69 7.59 0.35
CA ASN A 166 15.77 8.99 0.77
C ASN A 166 14.39 9.55 1.14
N THR A 167 13.36 9.31 0.32
CA THR A 167 12.00 9.78 0.61
C THR A 167 11.47 9.15 1.90
N ILE A 168 11.53 7.82 2.05
CA ILE A 168 11.06 7.15 3.26
C ILE A 168 11.81 7.66 4.50
N GLN A 169 13.15 7.76 4.43
CA GLN A 169 13.95 8.28 5.55
C GLN A 169 13.54 9.71 5.94
N SER A 170 13.41 10.63 4.97
CA SER A 170 12.99 12.01 5.22
C SER A 170 11.65 12.11 5.94
N TYR A 171 10.64 11.33 5.52
CA TYR A 171 9.33 11.36 6.15
C TYR A 171 9.33 10.66 7.52
N VAL A 172 10.00 9.51 7.65
CA VAL A 172 10.09 8.78 8.92
C VAL A 172 10.78 9.63 9.99
N ILE A 173 11.92 10.27 9.67
CA ILE A 173 12.61 11.13 10.62
C ILE A 173 11.74 12.35 10.99
N ASP A 174 11.06 12.98 10.02
CA ASP A 174 10.18 14.12 10.30
C ASP A 174 8.94 13.73 11.15
N ILE A 175 8.42 12.52 11.00
CA ILE A 175 7.37 11.97 11.87
C ILE A 175 7.93 11.73 13.27
N LEU A 176 9.06 11.03 13.39
CA LEU A 176 9.67 10.69 14.68
C LEU A 176 10.01 11.94 15.49
N VAL A 177 10.67 12.94 14.89
CA VAL A 177 10.97 14.20 15.58
C VAL A 177 9.70 14.97 15.90
N GLY A 178 8.67 14.90 15.04
CA GLY A 178 7.37 15.51 15.28
C GLY A 178 6.63 14.98 16.50
N LEU A 179 6.94 13.76 16.95
CA LEU A 179 6.40 13.16 18.18
C LEU A 179 7.18 13.57 19.45
N THR A 180 8.29 14.30 19.30
CA THR A 180 9.13 14.75 20.43
C THR A 180 8.92 16.23 20.76
N PRO A 181 9.30 16.69 21.97
CA PRO A 181 9.29 18.12 22.32
C PRO A 181 10.15 19.01 21.41
N LEU A 182 11.06 18.42 20.63
CA LEU A 182 11.98 19.12 19.72
C LEU A 182 11.31 19.58 18.42
N ARG A 183 10.02 19.24 18.21
CA ARG A 183 9.24 19.60 17.02
C ARG A 183 9.32 21.08 16.70
N ASP A 184 9.05 21.94 17.68
CA ASP A 184 8.89 23.38 17.42
C ASP A 184 10.24 24.03 17.07
N PHE A 185 11.33 23.53 17.67
CA PHE A 185 12.70 23.91 17.30
C PHE A 185 13.02 23.51 15.85
N ARG A 186 12.75 22.26 15.47
CA ARG A 186 12.94 21.77 14.09
C ARG A 186 12.16 22.63 13.08
N ARG A 187 10.90 22.98 13.39
CA ARG A 187 10.06 23.81 12.52
C ARG A 187 10.59 25.25 12.40
N ALA A 188 11.10 25.83 13.48
CA ALA A 188 11.74 27.15 13.45
C ALA A 188 13.00 27.14 12.56
N MET A 189 13.85 26.12 12.72
CA MET A 189 15.05 25.95 11.89
C MET A 189 14.71 25.73 10.42
N GLN A 190 13.69 24.92 10.11
CA GLN A 190 13.23 24.72 8.73
C GLN A 190 12.75 26.04 8.10
N LYS A 191 12.00 26.87 8.82
CA LYS A 191 11.57 28.21 8.34
C LYS A 191 12.76 29.12 8.02
N LEU A 192 13.79 29.08 8.86
CA LEU A 192 15.01 29.87 8.67
C LEU A 192 15.84 29.37 7.48
N LEU A 193 16.07 28.05 7.39
CA LEU A 193 16.95 27.43 6.39
C LEU A 193 16.32 27.38 4.99
N TYR A 194 15.00 27.16 4.92
CA TYR A 194 14.27 26.92 3.67
C TYR A 194 13.34 28.07 3.26
N ARG A 195 13.62 29.30 3.69
CA ARG A 195 12.79 30.49 3.39
C ARG A 195 12.46 30.70 1.90
N ARG A 196 13.34 30.29 0.98
CA ARG A 196 13.14 30.41 -0.48
C ARG A 196 12.50 29.18 -1.14
N HIS A 197 12.56 28.02 -0.50
CA HIS A 197 12.03 26.75 -1.00
C HIS A 197 11.33 26.03 0.13
N PRO A 198 10.09 26.46 0.48
CA PRO A 198 9.39 25.93 1.65
C PRO A 198 9.32 24.41 1.61
N ARG A 199 9.64 23.81 2.76
CA ARG A 199 9.54 22.35 2.99
C ARG A 199 8.20 22.02 3.61
N LEU A 200 7.85 20.74 3.66
CA LEU A 200 6.62 20.29 4.30
C LEU A 200 6.64 20.66 5.80
N MET A 201 5.65 21.44 6.25
CA MET A 201 5.48 21.85 7.66
C MET A 201 4.28 21.20 8.35
N GLU A 202 3.66 20.21 7.69
CA GLU A 202 2.59 19.41 8.26
C GLU A 202 3.05 18.68 9.51
N ASN A 203 2.19 18.54 10.51
CA ASN A 203 2.50 17.86 11.76
C ASN A 203 1.74 16.54 11.90
N ASP A 204 0.62 16.37 11.22
CA ASP A 204 -0.16 15.14 11.26
C ASP A 204 0.59 13.97 10.58
N PRO A 205 0.90 12.87 11.31
CA PRO A 205 1.53 11.69 10.74
C PRO A 205 0.75 11.04 9.60
N ALA A 206 -0.59 11.03 9.66
CA ALA A 206 -1.44 10.44 8.62
C ALA A 206 -1.33 11.23 7.31
N VAL A 207 -1.35 12.55 7.40
CA VAL A 207 -1.15 13.45 6.25
C VAL A 207 0.25 13.26 5.66
N LYS A 208 1.29 13.19 6.52
CA LYS A 208 2.66 12.94 6.07
C LYS A 208 2.81 11.62 5.33
N VAL A 209 2.18 10.53 5.80
CA VAL A 209 2.25 9.25 5.10
C VAL A 209 1.52 9.31 3.77
N ARG A 210 0.36 9.96 3.68
CA ARG A 210 -0.30 10.21 2.39
C ARG A 210 0.64 10.93 1.40
N LEU A 211 1.26 12.02 1.83
CA LEU A 211 2.18 12.80 1.01
C LEU A 211 3.44 12.00 0.63
N MET A 212 3.96 11.17 1.54
CA MET A 212 5.06 10.25 1.27
C MET A 212 4.69 9.27 0.16
N LEU A 213 3.52 8.62 0.24
CA LEU A 213 3.05 7.68 -0.78
C LEU A 213 2.86 8.38 -2.14
N GLN A 214 2.34 9.60 -2.14
CA GLN A 214 2.24 10.44 -3.36
C GLN A 214 3.62 10.79 -3.95
N GLU A 215 4.59 11.15 -3.11
CA GLU A 215 5.96 11.49 -3.55
C GLU A 215 6.73 10.26 -4.06
N LEU A 216 6.51 9.11 -3.43
CA LEU A 216 7.07 7.84 -3.87
C LEU A 216 6.51 7.46 -5.25
N GLY A 217 5.23 7.69 -5.51
CA GLY A 217 4.64 7.64 -6.86
C GLY A 217 3.58 6.56 -7.03
N PRO A 218 3.20 6.24 -8.29
CA PRO A 218 1.98 5.48 -8.59
C PRO A 218 1.87 4.10 -7.91
N THR A 219 2.97 3.36 -7.80
CA THR A 219 3.02 2.06 -7.12
C THR A 219 2.60 2.18 -5.65
N PHE A 220 3.13 3.19 -4.95
CA PHE A 220 2.87 3.42 -3.53
C PHE A 220 1.50 4.04 -3.28
N VAL A 221 1.01 4.87 -4.21
CA VAL A 221 -0.36 5.37 -4.18
C VAL A 221 -1.35 4.21 -4.26
N LYS A 222 -1.16 3.29 -5.22
CA LYS A 222 -2.02 2.11 -5.35
C LYS A 222 -1.89 1.14 -4.17
N PHE A 223 -0.68 0.96 -3.66
CA PHE A 223 -0.47 0.19 -2.43
C PHE A 223 -1.23 0.81 -1.25
N GLY A 224 -1.17 2.14 -1.10
CA GLY A 224 -1.92 2.88 -0.09
C GLY A 224 -3.43 2.78 -0.25
N GLN A 225 -3.94 2.80 -1.49
CA GLN A 225 -5.35 2.58 -1.79
C GLN A 225 -5.80 1.15 -1.44
N MET A 226 -5.01 0.14 -1.82
CA MET A 226 -5.28 -1.24 -1.45
C MET A 226 -5.26 -1.41 0.07
N ALA A 227 -4.24 -0.86 0.74
CA ALA A 227 -4.10 -0.88 2.19
C ALA A 227 -5.31 -0.20 2.86
N ALA A 228 -5.74 0.97 2.40
CA ALA A 228 -6.94 1.63 2.93
C ALA A 228 -8.22 0.79 2.77
N SER A 229 -8.34 0.05 1.65
CA SER A 229 -9.52 -0.77 1.38
C SER A 229 -9.55 -2.14 2.07
N ARG A 230 -8.38 -2.68 2.47
CA ARG A 230 -8.26 -4.02 3.08
C ARG A 230 -7.86 -3.97 4.56
N ILE A 231 -7.29 -2.86 5.02
CA ILE A 231 -6.81 -2.68 6.39
C ILE A 231 -7.83 -1.80 7.12
N GLU A 232 -8.99 -2.38 7.42
CA GLU A 232 -10.04 -1.77 8.25
C GLU A 232 -9.53 -1.45 9.67
N THR A 233 -8.35 -1.98 10.05
CA THR A 233 -7.65 -1.76 11.32
C THR A 233 -6.86 -0.44 11.40
N LEU A 234 -6.80 0.34 10.32
CA LEU A 234 -6.17 1.66 10.37
C LEU A 234 -7.01 2.62 11.22
N PRO A 235 -6.41 3.46 12.07
CA PRO A 235 -7.17 4.46 12.82
C PRO A 235 -7.91 5.40 11.85
N ALA A 236 -9.09 5.90 12.24
CA ALA A 236 -9.97 6.69 11.36
C ALA A 236 -9.28 7.89 10.68
N ALA A 237 -8.32 8.53 11.36
CA ALA A 237 -7.51 9.61 10.78
C ALA A 237 -6.68 9.13 9.57
N TRP A 238 -6.12 7.92 9.63
CA TRP A 238 -5.37 7.30 8.55
C TRP A 238 -6.26 6.86 7.40
N GLN A 239 -7.44 6.30 7.69
CA GLN A 239 -8.40 5.94 6.66
C GLN A 239 -8.86 7.18 5.88
N THR A 240 -9.20 8.25 6.58
CA THR A 240 -9.64 9.53 5.99
C THR A 240 -8.56 10.12 5.09
N GLU A 241 -7.30 10.12 5.53
CA GLU A 241 -6.20 10.62 4.69
C GLU A 241 -5.89 9.69 3.53
N LEU A 242 -5.78 8.37 3.73
CA LEU A 242 -5.49 7.46 2.63
C LEU A 242 -6.62 7.39 1.60
N ALA A 243 -7.88 7.64 1.98
CA ALA A 243 -8.98 7.81 1.04
C ALA A 243 -8.73 8.97 0.06
N ARG A 244 -8.02 10.03 0.49
CA ARG A 244 -7.59 11.15 -0.36
C ARG A 244 -6.41 10.83 -1.28
N LEU A 245 -5.90 9.58 -1.28
CA LEU A 245 -5.05 9.10 -2.37
C LEU A 245 -5.84 8.89 -3.66
N GLN A 246 -7.17 8.90 -3.59
CA GLN A 246 -8.02 9.00 -4.75
C GLN A 246 -8.14 10.49 -5.16
N ASP A 247 -7.89 10.73 -6.44
CA ASP A 247 -8.13 11.96 -7.22
C ASP A 247 -7.00 12.99 -7.50
N ASP A 248 -7.10 13.43 -8.76
CA ASP A 248 -6.38 14.38 -9.63
C ASP A 248 -4.88 14.17 -9.90
N VAL A 249 -4.58 13.12 -10.67
CA VAL A 249 -3.24 12.91 -11.23
C VAL A 249 -3.06 13.84 -12.44
N LYS A 250 -2.13 14.80 -12.32
CA LYS A 250 -1.83 15.69 -13.45
C LYS A 250 -1.49 14.92 -14.73
N PRO A 251 -2.00 15.36 -15.88
CA PRO A 251 -1.66 14.75 -17.16
C PRO A 251 -0.16 14.87 -17.47
N PHE A 252 0.44 13.82 -18.02
CA PHE A 252 1.74 13.89 -18.69
C PHE A 252 1.63 14.63 -20.04
N PRO A 253 2.75 15.19 -20.57
CA PRO A 253 2.71 16.00 -21.79
C PRO A 253 2.24 15.23 -23.02
N TYR A 254 1.50 15.90 -23.92
CA TYR A 254 1.02 15.29 -25.17
C TYR A 254 2.15 14.71 -26.04
N THR A 255 3.34 15.31 -26.04
CA THR A 255 4.51 14.78 -26.77
C THR A 255 4.89 13.37 -26.34
N GLU A 256 4.65 13.02 -25.07
CA GLU A 256 4.87 11.67 -24.56
C GLU A 256 3.75 10.71 -25.03
N VAL A 257 2.50 11.18 -25.14
CA VAL A 257 1.37 10.43 -25.71
C VAL A 257 1.63 10.09 -27.17
N GLU A 258 2.01 11.09 -27.97
CA GLU A 258 2.36 10.97 -29.38
C GLU A 258 3.45 9.91 -29.60
N GLN A 259 4.51 9.96 -28.79
CA GLN A 259 5.60 8.98 -28.86
C GLN A 259 5.16 7.55 -28.55
N VAL A 260 4.26 7.38 -27.57
CA VAL A 260 3.71 6.05 -27.26
C VAL A 260 2.88 5.53 -28.43
N ILE A 261 1.99 6.37 -28.99
CA ILE A 261 1.16 6.01 -30.15
C ILE A 261 2.04 5.67 -31.36
N LEU A 262 3.02 6.51 -31.69
CA LEU A 262 3.96 6.28 -32.79
C LEU A 262 4.71 4.95 -32.64
N LYS A 263 5.17 4.65 -31.42
CA LYS A 263 5.93 3.42 -31.15
C LYS A 263 5.08 2.16 -31.23
N GLU A 264 3.84 2.21 -30.76
CA GLU A 264 2.97 1.04 -30.63
C GLU A 264 2.12 0.79 -31.89
N LEU A 265 1.67 1.85 -32.57
CA LEU A 265 0.83 1.77 -33.78
C LEU A 265 1.62 2.09 -35.06
N GLY A 266 2.90 2.44 -34.96
CA GLY A 266 3.82 2.67 -36.08
C GLY A 266 3.64 4.00 -36.82
N LYS A 267 2.66 4.82 -36.43
CA LYS A 267 2.31 6.09 -37.07
C LYS A 267 1.87 7.12 -36.02
N PRO A 268 2.04 8.44 -36.27
CA PRO A 268 1.60 9.47 -35.33
C PRO A 268 0.06 9.50 -35.23
N PRO A 269 -0.50 10.03 -34.12
CA PRO A 269 -1.95 10.03 -33.85
C PRO A 269 -2.80 10.59 -35.00
N GLU A 270 -2.34 11.66 -35.65
CA GLU A 270 -3.01 12.36 -36.75
C GLU A 270 -3.09 11.51 -38.03
N SER A 271 -2.24 10.49 -38.17
CA SER A 271 -2.29 9.53 -39.27
C SER A 271 -3.15 8.31 -38.94
N VAL A 272 -3.18 7.91 -37.66
CA VAL A 272 -3.94 6.73 -37.19
C VAL A 272 -5.43 7.05 -37.06
N PHE A 273 -5.75 8.24 -36.54
CA PHE A 273 -7.10 8.71 -36.26
C PHE A 273 -7.45 9.89 -37.19
N ALA A 274 -8.71 10.01 -37.58
CA ALA A 274 -9.21 11.16 -38.34
C ALA A 274 -9.15 12.44 -37.52
N THR A 275 -9.48 12.34 -36.24
CA THR A 275 -9.30 13.42 -35.25
C THR A 275 -8.78 12.82 -33.95
N PHE A 276 -7.91 13.54 -33.25
CA PHE A 276 -7.38 13.14 -31.95
C PHE A 276 -7.26 14.38 -31.07
N ASP A 277 -7.90 14.36 -29.89
CA ASP A 277 -7.84 15.47 -28.94
C ASP A 277 -6.52 15.42 -28.16
N THR A 278 -5.73 16.48 -28.28
CA THR A 278 -4.45 16.61 -27.56
C THR A 278 -4.67 16.79 -26.05
N HIS A 279 -5.84 17.28 -25.64
CA HIS A 279 -6.21 17.40 -24.24
C HIS A 279 -6.83 16.08 -23.76
N PRO A 280 -6.32 15.50 -22.67
CA PRO A 280 -6.88 14.27 -22.14
C PRO A 280 -8.27 14.54 -21.55
N GLN A 281 -9.23 13.68 -21.87
CA GLN A 281 -10.55 13.66 -21.24
C GLN A 281 -10.48 13.24 -19.77
N ALA A 282 -9.53 12.35 -19.44
CA ALA A 282 -9.27 11.92 -18.07
C ALA A 282 -7.80 11.52 -17.91
N ALA A 283 -7.26 11.68 -16.70
CA ALA A 283 -5.93 11.22 -16.33
C ALA A 283 -6.01 10.34 -15.08
N ALA A 284 -5.35 9.19 -15.15
CA ALA A 284 -5.22 8.24 -14.06
C ALA A 284 -3.75 8.09 -13.64
N SER A 285 -3.50 7.36 -12.55
CA SER A 285 -2.15 7.13 -12.03
C SER A 285 -1.23 6.44 -13.06
N THR A 286 -1.77 5.53 -13.86
CA THR A 286 -1.04 4.72 -14.85
C THR A 286 -1.33 5.08 -16.30
N ALA A 287 -2.26 6.01 -16.58
CA ALA A 287 -2.79 6.22 -17.93
C ALA A 287 -3.35 7.63 -18.16
N GLN A 288 -3.58 7.97 -19.43
CA GLN A 288 -4.44 9.07 -19.88
C GLN A 288 -5.46 8.56 -20.88
N VAL A 289 -6.63 9.20 -20.94
CA VAL A 289 -7.68 8.87 -21.90
C VAL A 289 -7.91 10.08 -22.81
N HIS A 290 -7.81 9.86 -24.12
CA HIS A 290 -8.01 10.89 -25.14
C HIS A 290 -9.23 10.58 -25.99
N ALA A 291 -9.99 11.61 -26.38
CA ALA A 291 -11.06 11.45 -27.35
C ALA A 291 -10.46 11.41 -28.78
N ALA A 292 -10.98 10.54 -29.63
CA ALA A 292 -10.57 10.47 -31.03
C ALA A 292 -11.72 9.99 -31.93
N THR A 293 -11.53 10.09 -33.24
CA THR A 293 -12.44 9.56 -34.26
C THR A 293 -11.63 8.71 -35.24
N LEU A 294 -12.11 7.52 -35.58
CA LEU A 294 -11.49 6.68 -36.60
C LEU A 294 -11.74 7.25 -38.01
N HIS A 295 -10.91 6.88 -38.99
CA HIS A 295 -11.13 7.22 -40.40
C HIS A 295 -12.44 6.68 -40.98
N THR A 296 -12.98 5.64 -40.35
CA THR A 296 -14.29 5.05 -40.65
C THR A 296 -15.48 5.86 -40.08
N GLY A 297 -15.21 6.86 -39.23
CA GLY A 297 -16.20 7.77 -38.65
C GLY A 297 -16.63 7.43 -37.22
N GLU A 298 -16.29 6.26 -36.68
CA GLU A 298 -16.67 5.93 -35.30
C GLU A 298 -15.89 6.78 -34.27
N ARG A 299 -16.64 7.29 -33.28
CA ARG A 299 -16.08 7.98 -32.11
C ARG A 299 -15.50 6.97 -31.12
N VAL A 300 -14.26 7.21 -30.70
CA VAL A 300 -13.51 6.33 -29.80
C VAL A 300 -12.86 7.10 -28.67
N VAL A 301 -12.48 6.38 -27.61
CA VAL A 301 -11.56 6.86 -26.59
C VAL A 301 -10.31 5.99 -26.63
N VAL A 302 -9.15 6.65 -26.50
CA VAL A 302 -7.83 6.05 -26.59
C VAL A 302 -7.15 6.20 -25.23
N LYS A 303 -7.08 5.10 -24.48
CA LYS A 303 -6.38 5.02 -23.20
C LYS A 303 -4.91 4.71 -23.46
N VAL A 304 -4.03 5.65 -23.15
CA VAL A 304 -2.59 5.57 -23.37
C VAL A 304 -1.87 5.39 -22.04
N ARG A 305 -1.09 4.32 -21.94
CA ARG A 305 -0.32 3.98 -20.74
C ARG A 305 0.80 4.99 -20.52
N ARG A 306 1.00 5.42 -19.27
CA ARG A 306 2.07 6.34 -18.88
C ARG A 306 3.44 5.80 -19.32
N PRO A 307 4.30 6.59 -19.98
CA PRO A 307 5.60 6.10 -20.43
C PRO A 307 6.46 5.61 -19.27
N ASN A 308 7.23 4.55 -19.51
CA ASN A 308 8.19 3.97 -18.55
C ASN A 308 7.58 3.50 -17.21
N ILE A 309 6.25 3.45 -17.09
CA ILE A 309 5.57 3.05 -15.86
C ILE A 309 5.91 1.61 -15.48
N GLU A 310 6.00 0.69 -16.45
CA GLU A 310 6.30 -0.72 -16.23
C GLU A 310 7.67 -0.93 -15.57
N VAL A 311 8.71 -0.25 -16.08
CA VAL A 311 10.06 -0.34 -15.51
C VAL A 311 10.08 0.27 -14.10
N THR A 312 9.36 1.37 -13.90
CA THR A 312 9.29 2.05 -12.59
C THR A 312 8.55 1.21 -11.56
N VAL A 313 7.38 0.66 -11.93
CA VAL A 313 6.55 -0.20 -11.10
C VAL A 313 7.29 -1.49 -10.78
N LYS A 314 7.93 -2.13 -11.76
CA LYS A 314 8.73 -3.33 -11.52
C LYS A 314 9.91 -3.06 -10.57
N GLY A 315 10.60 -1.93 -10.75
CA GLY A 315 11.64 -1.49 -9.83
C GLY A 315 11.10 -1.25 -8.41
N ASP A 316 9.95 -0.58 -8.28
CA ASP A 316 9.32 -0.37 -6.98
C ASP A 316 8.92 -1.68 -6.30
N LEU A 317 8.27 -2.58 -7.03
CA LEU A 317 7.81 -3.87 -6.51
C LEU A 317 8.99 -4.74 -6.07
N ASN A 318 10.08 -4.80 -6.84
CA ASN A 318 11.29 -5.54 -6.45
C ASN A 318 11.85 -5.02 -5.12
N VAL A 319 11.91 -3.70 -4.95
CA VAL A 319 12.47 -3.09 -3.75
C VAL A 319 11.57 -3.31 -2.54
N MET A 320 10.26 -3.16 -2.73
CA MET A 320 9.28 -3.46 -1.68
C MET A 320 9.35 -4.93 -1.27
N GLN A 321 9.51 -5.86 -2.22
CA GLN A 321 9.73 -7.28 -1.94
C GLN A 321 11.01 -7.49 -1.13
N ASP A 322 12.14 -6.92 -1.55
CA ASP A 322 13.42 -7.04 -0.85
C ASP A 322 13.31 -6.55 0.61
N VAL A 323 12.60 -5.45 0.85
CA VAL A 323 12.33 -4.93 2.19
C VAL A 323 11.45 -5.90 2.98
N LEU A 324 10.33 -6.35 2.41
CA LEU A 324 9.40 -7.27 3.06
C LEU A 324 10.07 -8.59 3.43
N ASP A 325 10.79 -9.21 2.50
CA ASP A 325 11.56 -10.44 2.73
C ASP A 325 12.57 -10.27 3.86
N THR A 326 13.27 -9.12 3.89
CA THR A 326 14.25 -8.83 4.94
C THR A 326 13.58 -8.66 6.30
N VAL A 327 12.43 -7.97 6.35
CA VAL A 327 11.68 -7.75 7.59
C VAL A 327 11.05 -9.05 8.08
N GLU A 328 10.39 -9.84 7.22
CA GLU A 328 9.75 -11.12 7.59
C GLU A 328 10.74 -12.16 8.11
N ARG A 329 11.98 -12.18 7.58
CA ARG A 329 13.04 -13.07 8.09
C ARG A 329 13.49 -12.71 9.49
N ARG A 330 13.41 -11.43 9.88
CA ARG A 330 13.97 -10.92 11.14
C ARG A 330 12.91 -10.61 12.21
N VAL A 331 11.68 -10.37 11.80
CA VAL A 331 10.59 -9.89 12.66
C VAL A 331 9.45 -10.90 12.62
N THR A 332 9.40 -11.76 13.65
CA THR A 332 8.49 -12.90 13.73
C THR A 332 7.01 -12.51 13.61
N TRP A 333 6.60 -11.36 14.17
CA TRP A 333 5.21 -10.92 14.09
C TRP A 333 4.81 -10.56 12.65
N VAL A 334 5.67 -9.89 11.88
CA VAL A 334 5.40 -9.53 10.46
C VAL A 334 5.13 -10.79 9.64
N ARG A 335 5.91 -11.85 9.85
CA ARG A 335 5.72 -13.15 9.20
C ARG A 335 4.36 -13.79 9.55
N GLN A 336 3.88 -13.65 10.78
CA GLN A 336 2.59 -14.19 11.21
C GLN A 336 1.39 -13.46 10.59
N PHE A 337 1.56 -12.20 10.18
CA PHE A 337 0.51 -11.42 9.50
C PHE A 337 0.38 -11.74 8.00
N GLY A 338 1.32 -12.46 7.39
CA GLY A 338 1.25 -12.83 5.97
C GLY A 338 1.32 -11.62 5.01
N LEU A 339 2.03 -10.55 5.40
CA LEU A 339 2.17 -9.34 4.59
C LEU A 339 2.82 -9.62 3.23
N GLY A 340 3.74 -10.58 3.15
CA GLY A 340 4.33 -11.03 1.90
C GLY A 340 3.29 -11.62 0.93
N ALA A 341 2.32 -12.40 1.42
CA ALA A 341 1.26 -12.96 0.56
C ALA A 341 0.33 -11.86 0.02
N LEU A 342 -0.06 -10.91 0.87
CA LEU A 342 -0.86 -9.74 0.45
C LEU A 342 -0.10 -8.87 -0.55
N PHE A 343 1.20 -8.69 -0.34
CA PHE A 343 2.05 -7.93 -1.26
C PHE A 343 2.23 -8.65 -2.60
N ASN A 344 2.39 -9.97 -2.62
CA ASN A 344 2.48 -10.74 -3.86
C ASN A 344 1.20 -10.62 -4.69
N GLU A 345 0.04 -10.76 -4.04
CA GLU A 345 -1.27 -10.57 -4.70
C GLU A 345 -1.39 -9.13 -5.27
N PHE A 346 -0.96 -8.12 -4.51
CA PHE A 346 -0.88 -6.74 -4.98
C PHE A 346 0.03 -6.58 -6.20
N ALA A 347 1.24 -7.14 -6.13
CA ALA A 347 2.24 -7.05 -7.18
C ALA A 347 1.78 -7.70 -8.48
N GLU A 348 1.11 -8.86 -8.39
CA GLU A 348 0.51 -9.57 -9.52
C GLU A 348 -0.65 -8.77 -10.14
N ASN A 349 -1.58 -8.29 -9.30
CA ASN A 349 -2.71 -7.49 -9.75
C ASN A 349 -2.25 -6.20 -10.45
N LEU A 350 -1.27 -5.50 -9.87
CA LEU A 350 -0.74 -4.27 -10.45
C LEU A 350 -0.04 -4.51 -11.79
N GLN A 351 0.68 -5.63 -11.93
CA GLN A 351 1.31 -5.99 -13.22
C GLN A 351 0.26 -6.35 -14.27
N SER A 352 -0.77 -7.10 -13.90
CA SER A 352 -1.89 -7.44 -14.78
C SER A 352 -2.60 -6.19 -15.32
N GLU A 353 -2.81 -5.18 -14.46
CA GLU A 353 -3.46 -3.92 -14.82
C GLU A 353 -2.63 -3.05 -15.78
N LEU A 354 -1.31 -3.22 -15.80
CA LEU A 354 -0.46 -2.48 -16.74
C LEU A 354 -0.55 -3.02 -18.17
N ASP A 355 -1.05 -4.24 -18.38
CA ASP A 355 -1.22 -4.82 -19.71
C ASP A 355 -2.66 -4.68 -20.22
N TYR A 356 -2.87 -3.72 -21.12
CA TYR A 356 -4.18 -3.48 -21.72
C TYR A 356 -4.66 -4.60 -22.67
N ALA A 357 -3.82 -5.57 -23.01
CA ALA A 357 -4.28 -6.75 -23.72
C ALA A 357 -5.26 -7.58 -22.85
N ASN A 358 -5.03 -7.61 -21.52
CA ASN A 358 -5.92 -8.28 -20.57
C ASN A 358 -7.28 -7.57 -20.48
N GLU A 359 -7.27 -6.24 -20.31
CA GLU A 359 -8.50 -5.43 -20.28
C GLU A 359 -9.28 -5.55 -21.60
N ALA A 360 -8.60 -5.52 -22.75
CA ALA A 360 -9.20 -5.75 -24.07
C ALA A 360 -9.84 -7.14 -24.19
N TYR A 361 -9.17 -8.18 -23.70
CA TYR A 361 -9.68 -9.55 -23.69
C TYR A 361 -10.92 -9.67 -22.80
N HIS A 362 -10.84 -9.15 -21.57
CA HIS A 362 -11.95 -9.14 -20.62
C HIS A 362 -13.18 -8.42 -21.17
N ALA A 363 -13.00 -7.25 -21.78
CA ALA A 363 -14.08 -6.50 -22.40
C ALA A 363 -14.74 -7.27 -23.55
N ARG A 364 -13.97 -7.94 -24.41
CA ARG A 364 -14.52 -8.78 -25.49
C ARG A 364 -15.31 -9.96 -24.94
N LEU A 365 -14.77 -10.64 -23.92
CA LEU A 365 -15.42 -11.79 -23.30
C LEU A 365 -16.72 -11.39 -22.60
N LEU A 366 -16.70 -10.32 -21.80
CA LEU A 366 -17.89 -9.82 -21.13
C LEU A 366 -18.94 -9.34 -22.15
N ARG A 367 -18.50 -8.62 -23.21
CA ARG A 367 -19.37 -8.21 -24.30
C ARG A 367 -20.05 -9.41 -24.95
N HIS A 368 -19.31 -10.47 -25.26
CA HIS A 368 -19.88 -11.70 -25.82
C HIS A 368 -20.90 -12.34 -24.88
N ASN A 369 -20.58 -12.50 -23.59
CA ASN A 369 -21.45 -13.13 -22.61
C ASN A 369 -22.77 -12.35 -22.40
N MET A 370 -22.72 -11.02 -22.49
CA MET A 370 -23.86 -10.13 -22.23
C MET A 370 -24.68 -9.77 -23.48
N GLN A 371 -24.30 -10.20 -24.70
CA GLN A 371 -25.05 -9.94 -25.94
C GLN A 371 -26.54 -10.36 -25.89
N LYS A 372 -26.87 -11.31 -25.01
CA LYS A 372 -28.24 -11.79 -24.77
C LYS A 372 -29.15 -10.77 -24.08
N PHE A 373 -28.61 -9.72 -23.48
CA PHE A 373 -29.37 -8.67 -22.80
C PHE A 373 -29.31 -7.37 -23.61
N SER A 374 -30.45 -6.97 -24.16
CA SER A 374 -30.58 -5.71 -24.90
C SER A 374 -30.37 -4.47 -24.02
N PHE A 375 -30.60 -4.59 -22.70
CA PHE A 375 -30.42 -3.52 -21.72
C PHE A 375 -28.99 -3.38 -21.20
N VAL A 376 -28.03 -4.20 -21.67
CA VAL A 376 -26.62 -4.13 -21.27
C VAL A 376 -25.74 -3.79 -22.46
N ARG A 377 -24.83 -2.81 -22.30
CA ARG A 377 -23.83 -2.44 -23.30
C ARG A 377 -22.43 -2.51 -22.69
N ILE A 378 -21.51 -3.12 -23.43
CA ILE A 378 -20.08 -3.14 -23.11
C ILE A 378 -19.39 -2.48 -24.30
N PRO A 379 -18.60 -1.40 -24.12
CA PRO A 379 -17.96 -0.70 -25.23
C PRO A 379 -17.20 -1.65 -26.17
N LYS A 380 -17.32 -1.45 -27.50
CA LYS A 380 -16.57 -2.24 -28.47
C LYS A 380 -15.08 -1.92 -28.37
N ILE A 381 -14.23 -2.93 -28.26
CA ILE A 381 -12.77 -2.78 -28.35
C ILE A 381 -12.31 -2.81 -29.81
N TYR A 382 -11.53 -1.83 -30.22
CA TYR A 382 -10.96 -1.75 -31.55
C TYR A 382 -9.55 -2.35 -31.56
N GLY A 383 -9.49 -3.66 -31.85
CA GLY A 383 -8.25 -4.44 -31.75
C GLY A 383 -7.09 -3.96 -32.62
N LEU A 384 -7.36 -3.47 -33.83
CA LEU A 384 -6.34 -2.92 -34.73
C LEU A 384 -5.68 -1.64 -34.21
N TYR A 385 -6.32 -0.97 -33.24
CA TYR A 385 -5.87 0.27 -32.63
C TYR A 385 -5.51 0.07 -31.15
N SER A 386 -5.33 -1.19 -30.72
CA SER A 386 -5.04 -1.55 -29.33
C SER A 386 -3.81 -2.45 -29.24
N THR A 387 -2.98 -2.21 -28.24
CA THR A 387 -1.80 -3.00 -27.89
C THR A 387 -1.77 -3.23 -26.37
N SER A 388 -0.69 -3.77 -25.82
CA SER A 388 -0.51 -3.85 -24.36
C SER A 388 -0.33 -2.49 -23.67
N LYS A 389 -0.13 -1.40 -24.43
CA LYS A 389 0.07 -0.03 -23.91
C LYS A 389 -0.98 0.98 -24.35
N ILE A 390 -1.82 0.61 -25.32
CA ILE A 390 -2.88 1.46 -25.86
C ILE A 390 -4.16 0.65 -25.90
N LEU A 391 -5.23 1.16 -25.30
CA LEU A 391 -6.57 0.57 -25.43
C LEU A 391 -7.47 1.55 -26.14
N THR A 392 -7.92 1.20 -27.34
CA THR A 392 -8.90 1.97 -28.09
C THR A 392 -10.26 1.30 -28.00
N GLN A 393 -11.24 2.01 -27.45
CA GLN A 393 -12.60 1.51 -27.30
C GLN A 393 -13.64 2.52 -27.77
N GLU A 394 -14.84 2.03 -28.02
CA GLU A 394 -16.02 2.83 -28.36
C GLU A 394 -16.23 3.96 -27.34
N ARG A 395 -16.41 5.18 -27.84
CA ARG A 395 -16.81 6.30 -26.99
C ARG A 395 -18.29 6.14 -26.66
N VAL A 396 -18.58 6.07 -25.38
CA VAL A 396 -19.94 5.93 -24.85
C VAL A 396 -20.36 7.20 -24.11
N GLU A 397 -21.67 7.42 -24.07
CA GLU A 397 -22.29 8.56 -23.41
C GLU A 397 -23.29 8.04 -22.37
N GLY A 398 -23.33 8.70 -21.22
CA GLY A 398 -24.21 8.33 -20.11
C GLY A 398 -23.88 9.08 -18.82
N VAL A 399 -24.66 8.81 -17.79
CA VAL A 399 -24.45 9.30 -16.43
C VAL A 399 -24.12 8.14 -15.51
N LYS A 400 -23.48 8.40 -14.37
CA LYS A 400 -23.21 7.34 -13.37
C LYS A 400 -24.52 6.72 -12.91
N ILE A 401 -24.55 5.41 -12.69
CA ILE A 401 -25.75 4.70 -12.22
C ILE A 401 -26.25 5.19 -10.85
N SER A 402 -25.36 5.78 -10.05
CA SER A 402 -25.69 6.38 -8.75
C SER A 402 -26.22 7.82 -8.85
N ASP A 403 -26.21 8.45 -10.02
CA ASP A 403 -26.71 9.82 -10.21
C ASP A 403 -28.25 9.83 -10.31
N VAL A 404 -28.90 9.61 -9.17
CA VAL A 404 -30.36 9.51 -9.05
C VAL A 404 -31.06 10.77 -9.56
N ALA A 405 -30.45 11.95 -9.38
CA ALA A 405 -31.01 13.21 -9.85
C ALA A 405 -31.09 13.26 -11.38
N ALA A 406 -30.00 12.90 -12.07
CA ALA A 406 -29.98 12.83 -13.52
C ALA A 406 -30.93 11.76 -14.08
N LEU A 407 -31.01 10.59 -13.42
CA LEU A 407 -31.92 9.51 -13.83
C LEU A 407 -33.40 9.93 -13.71
N ASN A 408 -33.76 10.61 -12.61
CA ASN A 408 -35.12 11.11 -12.42
C ASN A 408 -35.47 12.22 -13.43
N ALA A 409 -34.53 13.14 -13.71
CA ALA A 409 -34.72 14.20 -14.71
C ALA A 409 -34.92 13.64 -16.13
N ALA A 410 -34.29 12.51 -16.45
CA ALA A 410 -34.47 11.79 -17.71
C ALA A 410 -35.71 10.86 -17.73
N GLY A 411 -36.49 10.79 -16.64
CA GLY A 411 -37.68 9.93 -16.54
C GLY A 411 -37.38 8.43 -16.58
N ILE A 412 -36.19 8.01 -16.16
CA ILE A 412 -35.80 6.59 -16.13
C ILE A 412 -36.43 5.91 -14.93
N ASN A 413 -37.09 4.76 -15.17
CA ASN A 413 -37.58 3.91 -14.09
C ASN A 413 -36.41 3.24 -13.35
N ARG A 414 -36.05 3.79 -12.19
CA ARG A 414 -34.92 3.33 -11.38
C ARG A 414 -35.09 1.91 -10.86
N GLU A 415 -36.32 1.47 -10.62
CA GLU A 415 -36.60 0.11 -10.19
C GLU A 415 -36.33 -0.90 -11.30
N GLU A 416 -36.83 -0.63 -12.51
CA GLU A 416 -36.56 -1.47 -13.67
C GLU A 416 -35.05 -1.51 -13.98
N LEU A 417 -34.38 -0.38 -13.84
CA LEU A 417 -32.92 -0.28 -13.99
C LEU A 417 -32.18 -1.13 -12.95
N ALA A 418 -32.59 -1.09 -11.68
CA ALA A 418 -31.99 -1.89 -10.61
C ALA A 418 -32.19 -3.39 -10.85
N LEU A 419 -33.38 -3.78 -11.29
CA LEU A 419 -33.74 -5.13 -11.71
C LEU A 419 -32.84 -5.65 -12.84
N ASN A 420 -32.70 -4.85 -13.90
CA ASN A 420 -31.88 -5.17 -15.05
C ASN A 420 -30.39 -5.27 -14.68
N PHE A 421 -29.91 -4.36 -13.83
CA PHE A 421 -28.55 -4.42 -13.30
C PHE A 421 -28.31 -5.71 -12.50
N PHE A 422 -29.23 -6.05 -11.59
CA PHE A 422 -29.10 -7.24 -10.79
C PHE A 422 -29.17 -8.53 -11.63
N ARG A 423 -30.05 -8.57 -12.64
CA ARG A 423 -30.11 -9.68 -13.60
C ARG A 423 -28.78 -9.86 -14.33
N ALA A 424 -28.13 -8.77 -14.75
CA ALA A 424 -26.82 -8.82 -15.38
C ALA A 424 -25.74 -9.32 -14.40
N LEU A 425 -25.74 -8.84 -13.15
CA LEU A 425 -24.81 -9.25 -12.10
C LEU A 425 -24.91 -10.75 -11.77
N LEU A 426 -26.13 -11.24 -11.53
CA LEU A 426 -26.37 -12.67 -11.26
C LEU A 426 -25.97 -13.54 -12.45
N GLN A 427 -26.27 -13.10 -13.68
CA GLN A 427 -25.85 -13.83 -14.87
C GLN A 427 -24.32 -13.95 -14.93
N GLN A 428 -23.59 -12.87 -14.69
CA GLN A 428 -22.13 -12.87 -14.68
C GLN A 428 -21.55 -13.80 -13.60
N LEU A 429 -22.04 -13.70 -12.36
CA LEU A 429 -21.52 -14.44 -11.20
C LEU A 429 -21.88 -15.94 -11.23
N LEU A 430 -23.17 -16.26 -11.37
CA LEU A 430 -23.68 -17.62 -11.11
C LEU A 430 -23.74 -18.50 -12.35
N PHE A 431 -23.90 -17.90 -13.53
CA PHE A 431 -24.11 -18.65 -14.76
C PHE A 431 -22.88 -18.63 -15.65
N ASP A 432 -22.36 -17.43 -15.95
CA ASP A 432 -21.20 -17.28 -16.82
C ASP A 432 -19.89 -17.59 -16.05
N GLY A 433 -19.86 -17.31 -14.74
CA GLY A 433 -18.67 -17.47 -13.90
C GLY A 433 -17.54 -16.53 -14.25
N PHE A 434 -17.87 -15.46 -14.98
CA PHE A 434 -16.96 -14.41 -15.37
C PHE A 434 -17.67 -13.09 -15.14
N PHE A 435 -17.18 -12.31 -14.17
CA PHE A 435 -17.92 -11.18 -13.63
C PHE A 435 -17.03 -9.98 -13.39
N HIS A 436 -17.65 -8.81 -13.45
CA HIS A 436 -17.01 -7.55 -13.14
C HIS A 436 -16.79 -7.42 -11.63
N ALA A 437 -15.54 -7.43 -11.17
CA ALA A 437 -15.19 -7.49 -9.75
C ALA A 437 -14.98 -6.11 -9.09
N ASP A 438 -15.14 -5.02 -9.87
CA ASP A 438 -15.17 -3.65 -9.35
C ASP A 438 -16.38 -2.84 -9.84
N LEU A 439 -17.55 -3.13 -9.28
CA LEU A 439 -18.83 -2.47 -9.59
C LEU A 439 -18.97 -1.12 -8.88
N HIS A 440 -17.87 -0.37 -8.71
CA HIS A 440 -17.96 0.97 -8.16
C HIS A 440 -18.85 1.85 -9.06
N PRO A 441 -19.67 2.79 -8.53
CA PRO A 441 -20.56 3.61 -9.34
C PRO A 441 -19.88 4.42 -10.47
N GLY A 442 -18.56 4.62 -10.38
CA GLY A 442 -17.76 5.21 -11.46
C GLY A 442 -17.65 4.35 -12.72
N ASN A 443 -17.72 3.03 -12.59
CA ASN A 443 -17.53 2.04 -13.66
C ASN A 443 -18.86 1.60 -14.30
N ILE A 444 -20.00 2.02 -13.75
CA ILE A 444 -21.33 1.65 -14.25
C ILE A 444 -22.09 2.91 -14.63
N TRP A 445 -22.32 3.08 -15.93
CA TRP A 445 -23.06 4.22 -16.46
C TRP A 445 -24.42 3.79 -17.01
N VAL A 446 -25.32 4.75 -17.18
CA VAL A 446 -26.61 4.58 -17.81
C VAL A 446 -26.70 5.57 -18.96
N ASN A 447 -26.92 5.06 -20.16
CA ASN A 447 -27.19 5.92 -21.30
C ASN A 447 -28.64 6.42 -21.21
N LEU A 448 -28.83 7.74 -21.19
CA LEU A 448 -30.14 8.33 -20.93
C LEU A 448 -31.15 8.13 -22.08
N GLU A 449 -30.66 8.00 -23.31
CA GLU A 449 -31.49 7.84 -24.51
C GLU A 449 -31.92 6.38 -24.70
N THR A 450 -30.94 5.46 -24.70
CA THR A 450 -31.14 4.02 -24.92
C THR A 450 -31.53 3.26 -23.67
N ARG A 451 -31.44 3.89 -22.49
CA ARG A 451 -31.67 3.30 -21.15
C ARG A 451 -30.80 2.07 -20.84
N CYS A 452 -29.72 1.87 -21.60
CA CYS A 452 -28.82 0.74 -21.42
C CYS A 452 -27.86 0.99 -20.26
N ILE A 453 -27.59 -0.08 -19.50
CA ILE A 453 -26.53 -0.12 -18.49
C ILE A 453 -25.21 -0.37 -19.21
N ILE A 454 -24.25 0.52 -19.01
CA ILE A 454 -22.93 0.47 -19.60
C ILE A 454 -21.92 0.07 -18.53
N PHE A 455 -21.24 -1.07 -18.74
CA PHE A 455 -20.10 -1.47 -17.92
C PHE A 455 -18.82 -0.90 -18.53
N LEU A 456 -18.03 -0.19 -17.73
CA LEU A 456 -16.74 0.44 -18.06
C LEU A 456 -15.62 -0.18 -17.20
N ASP A 457 -14.37 0.01 -17.62
CA ASP A 457 -13.16 -0.45 -16.93
C ASP A 457 -13.14 -1.96 -16.62
N MET A 458 -12.71 -2.75 -17.60
CA MET A 458 -12.59 -4.21 -17.46
C MET A 458 -11.24 -4.64 -16.87
N GLY A 459 -10.59 -3.74 -16.12
CA GLY A 459 -9.29 -3.96 -15.50
C GLY A 459 -9.34 -5.02 -14.38
N LEU A 460 -10.46 -5.13 -13.66
CA LEU A 460 -10.64 -6.10 -12.59
C LEU A 460 -11.84 -7.03 -12.83
N MET A 461 -11.57 -8.22 -13.36
CA MET A 461 -12.55 -9.28 -13.56
C MET A 461 -12.29 -10.45 -12.63
N GLY A 462 -13.35 -11.07 -12.13
CA GLY A 462 -13.30 -12.31 -11.37
C GLY A 462 -13.71 -13.52 -12.20
N TYR A 463 -13.17 -14.67 -11.86
CA TYR A 463 -13.54 -15.95 -12.45
C TYR A 463 -13.92 -16.96 -11.37
N LEU A 464 -15.09 -17.58 -11.52
CA LEU A 464 -15.56 -18.67 -10.66
C LEU A 464 -15.71 -19.91 -11.51
N THR A 465 -14.99 -20.97 -11.12
CA THR A 465 -15.17 -22.27 -11.75
C THR A 465 -16.60 -22.76 -11.52
N ARG A 466 -17.02 -23.76 -12.29
CA ARG A 466 -18.35 -24.35 -12.09
C ARG A 466 -18.53 -24.88 -10.66
N ALA A 467 -17.49 -25.48 -10.07
CA ALA A 467 -17.52 -25.96 -8.69
C ALA A 467 -17.65 -24.79 -7.70
N ASP A 468 -16.95 -23.68 -7.92
CA ASP A 468 -17.06 -22.50 -7.06
C ASP A 468 -18.47 -21.90 -7.08
N ARG A 469 -19.10 -21.83 -8.25
CA ARG A 469 -20.49 -21.34 -8.38
C ARG A 469 -21.49 -22.25 -7.67
N PHE A 470 -21.28 -23.56 -7.72
CA PHE A 470 -22.07 -24.50 -6.92
C PHE A 470 -21.85 -24.31 -5.43
N ALA A 471 -20.61 -24.07 -4.99
CA ALA A 471 -20.32 -23.80 -3.59
C ALA A 471 -21.04 -22.53 -3.10
N ILE A 472 -21.13 -21.46 -3.91
CA ILE A 472 -21.93 -20.28 -3.55
C ILE A 472 -23.41 -20.65 -3.39
N GLY A 473 -23.97 -21.40 -4.36
CA GLY A 473 -25.35 -21.85 -4.28
C GLY A 473 -25.63 -22.75 -3.07
N GLU A 474 -24.71 -23.67 -2.77
CA GLU A 474 -24.78 -24.56 -1.61
C GLU A 474 -24.66 -23.78 -0.30
N LEU A 475 -23.82 -22.74 -0.24
CA LEU A 475 -23.73 -21.89 0.96
C LEU A 475 -25.05 -21.19 1.26
N ILE A 476 -25.64 -20.57 0.22
CA ILE A 476 -26.93 -19.88 0.35
C ILE A 476 -28.01 -20.88 0.79
N TRP A 477 -28.01 -22.08 0.21
CA TRP A 477 -28.95 -23.15 0.56
C TRP A 477 -28.73 -23.71 1.97
N ALA A 478 -27.49 -23.94 2.37
CA ALA A 478 -27.14 -24.46 3.70
C ALA A 478 -27.48 -23.47 4.82
N LEU A 479 -27.26 -22.17 4.59
CA LEU A 479 -27.68 -21.12 5.51
C LEU A 479 -29.21 -21.08 5.64
N GLN A 480 -29.91 -21.31 4.54
CA GLN A 480 -31.37 -21.36 4.53
C GLN A 480 -31.94 -22.58 5.24
N ASP A 481 -31.46 -23.78 4.92
CA ASP A 481 -31.94 -25.04 5.51
C ASP A 481 -31.47 -25.20 6.97
N ARG A 482 -30.72 -24.20 7.47
CA ARG A 482 -30.12 -24.18 8.81
C ARG A 482 -29.21 -25.38 9.03
N ASP A 483 -28.67 -25.96 7.95
CA ASP A 483 -27.73 -27.07 8.00
C ASP A 483 -26.32 -26.54 8.31
N ALA A 484 -26.04 -26.41 9.60
CA ALA A 484 -24.76 -25.91 10.07
C ALA A 484 -23.58 -26.77 9.61
N ARG A 485 -23.79 -28.07 9.37
CA ARG A 485 -22.75 -28.97 8.85
C ARG A 485 -22.47 -28.64 7.38
N ALA A 486 -23.51 -28.42 6.57
CA ALA A 486 -23.34 -27.98 5.19
C ALA A 486 -22.66 -26.61 5.14
N VAL A 487 -23.05 -25.64 5.99
CA VAL A 487 -22.39 -24.34 6.08
C VAL A 487 -20.90 -24.53 6.36
N ALA A 488 -20.54 -25.30 7.39
CA ALA A 488 -19.14 -25.53 7.74
C ALA A 488 -18.35 -26.21 6.60
N ARG A 489 -18.92 -27.22 5.93
CA ARG A 489 -18.30 -27.88 4.77
C ARG A 489 -18.04 -26.90 3.62
N VAL A 490 -19.02 -26.06 3.30
CA VAL A 490 -18.89 -25.09 2.21
C VAL A 490 -17.89 -23.99 2.59
N MET A 491 -17.89 -23.52 3.83
CA MET A 491 -16.90 -22.55 4.33
C MET A 491 -15.47 -23.08 4.19
N VAL A 492 -15.23 -24.36 4.50
CA VAL A 492 -13.93 -25.01 4.26
C VAL A 492 -13.60 -25.11 2.76
N THR A 493 -14.61 -25.27 1.90
CA THR A 493 -14.43 -25.37 0.44
C THR A 493 -14.06 -24.03 -0.21
N ILE A 494 -14.65 -22.93 0.26
CA ILE A 494 -14.38 -21.58 -0.25
C ILE A 494 -13.13 -20.94 0.36
N CYS A 495 -12.59 -21.54 1.43
CA CYS A 495 -11.38 -21.09 2.12
C CYS A 495 -10.17 -22.01 1.86
N LYS A 496 -8.97 -21.49 2.08
CA LYS A 496 -7.73 -22.26 2.18
C LYS A 496 -7.42 -22.46 3.67
N PRO A 497 -7.41 -23.69 4.18
CA PRO A 497 -7.07 -23.94 5.57
C PRO A 497 -5.58 -23.71 5.83
N ALA A 498 -5.28 -23.11 6.98
CA ALA A 498 -3.92 -22.97 7.48
C ALA A 498 -3.35 -24.30 7.99
N GLN A 499 -2.03 -24.33 8.20
CA GLN A 499 -1.34 -25.48 8.75
C GLN A 499 -1.78 -25.72 10.20
N GLY A 500 -2.38 -26.88 10.48
CA GLY A 500 -2.92 -27.21 11.81
C GLY A 500 -4.43 -26.93 11.99
N PHE A 501 -5.17 -26.65 10.90
CA PHE A 501 -6.61 -26.44 10.94
C PHE A 501 -7.37 -27.65 11.55
N ASP A 502 -7.98 -27.42 12.73
CA ASP A 502 -8.88 -28.37 13.36
C ASP A 502 -10.30 -28.23 12.79
N ARG A 503 -10.58 -29.05 11.78
CA ARG A 503 -11.86 -29.09 11.10
C ARG A 503 -13.02 -29.44 12.04
N ILE A 504 -12.82 -30.34 12.98
CA ILE A 504 -13.90 -30.81 13.87
C ILE A 504 -14.28 -29.70 14.84
N ALA A 505 -13.28 -29.02 15.42
CA ALA A 505 -13.53 -27.89 16.29
C ALA A 505 -14.23 -26.74 15.54
N PHE A 506 -13.82 -26.45 14.30
CA PHE A 506 -14.48 -25.45 13.45
C PHE A 506 -15.93 -25.82 13.14
N GLU A 507 -16.21 -27.05 12.69
CA GLU A 507 -17.56 -27.53 12.41
C GLU A 507 -18.47 -27.40 13.66
N ARG A 508 -17.96 -27.74 14.85
CA ARG A 508 -18.69 -27.58 16.11
C ARG A 508 -18.96 -26.12 16.48
N ASP A 509 -17.99 -25.22 16.25
CA ASP A 509 -18.16 -23.79 16.53
C ASP A 509 -19.16 -23.14 15.56
N VAL A 510 -19.17 -23.55 14.29
CA VAL A 510 -20.19 -23.16 13.30
C VAL A 510 -21.56 -23.70 13.72
N GLU A 511 -21.65 -24.97 14.13
CA GLU A 511 -22.89 -25.57 14.63
C GLU A 511 -23.43 -24.83 15.85
N ARG A 512 -22.56 -24.48 16.82
CA ARG A 512 -22.95 -23.67 17.97
C ARG A 512 -23.42 -22.27 17.55
N LEU A 513 -22.74 -21.63 16.60
CA LEU A 513 -23.12 -20.31 16.10
C LEU A 513 -24.51 -20.37 15.47
N ILE A 514 -24.71 -21.24 14.47
CA ILE A 514 -26.01 -21.39 13.80
C ILE A 514 -27.10 -21.77 14.82
N ASN A 515 -26.84 -22.71 15.74
CA ASN A 515 -27.80 -23.10 16.78
C ASN A 515 -28.09 -22.01 17.81
N SER A 516 -27.13 -21.12 18.11
CA SER A 516 -27.36 -20.00 19.04
C SER A 516 -28.34 -18.97 18.47
N TYR A 517 -28.30 -18.76 17.15
CA TYR A 517 -29.29 -17.95 16.44
C TYR A 517 -30.64 -18.68 16.26
N LEU A 518 -30.69 -20.01 16.50
CA LEU A 518 -31.92 -20.82 16.43
C LEU A 518 -32.68 -20.91 17.76
N LEU A 519 -32.01 -20.78 18.91
CA LEU A 519 -32.58 -21.06 20.24
C LEU A 519 -32.96 -19.79 21.04
N LEU A 520 -32.48 -18.61 20.64
CA LEU A 520 -32.73 -17.33 21.33
C LEU A 520 -33.80 -16.51 20.58
N GLU A 521 -35.06 -16.91 20.79
CA GLU A 521 -36.36 -16.18 20.65
C GLU A 521 -36.68 -15.20 19.49
N ASP A 522 -37.82 -15.50 18.83
CA ASP A 522 -38.95 -14.65 18.34
C ASP A 522 -38.71 -13.32 17.60
N SER A 523 -37.46 -12.99 17.30
CA SER A 523 -37.09 -11.84 16.51
C SER A 523 -36.20 -12.30 15.35
N THR A 524 -36.62 -11.93 14.15
CA THR A 524 -35.97 -12.20 12.85
C THR A 524 -34.48 -12.48 12.87
N LEU A 525 -34.10 -13.49 12.09
CA LEU A 525 -32.74 -13.90 11.82
C LEU A 525 -31.87 -12.71 11.34
N ASP A 526 -30.90 -12.28 12.15
CA ASP A 526 -29.94 -11.23 11.76
C ASP A 526 -28.82 -11.88 10.93
N ILE A 527 -29.07 -12.04 9.62
CA ILE A 527 -28.11 -12.64 8.68
C ILE A 527 -26.80 -11.86 8.68
N THR A 528 -26.83 -10.55 8.88
CA THR A 528 -25.63 -9.72 8.97
C THR A 528 -24.77 -10.13 10.17
N LYS A 529 -25.38 -10.37 11.34
CA LYS A 529 -24.65 -10.92 12.49
C LYS A 529 -24.14 -12.34 12.25
N ILE A 530 -24.92 -13.21 11.60
CA ILE A 530 -24.47 -14.57 11.26
C ILE A 530 -23.25 -14.51 10.33
N VAL A 531 -23.30 -13.70 9.27
CA VAL A 531 -22.19 -13.51 8.33
C VAL A 531 -20.98 -12.91 9.06
N HIS A 532 -21.18 -11.90 9.89
CA HIS A 532 -20.13 -11.29 10.71
C HIS A 532 -19.45 -12.32 11.63
N ASP A 533 -20.23 -13.14 12.33
CA ASP A 533 -19.71 -14.13 13.27
C ASP A 533 -19.06 -15.31 12.54
N LEU A 534 -19.58 -15.72 11.38
CA LEU A 534 -18.94 -16.70 10.51
C LEU A 534 -17.58 -16.19 10.01
N VAL A 535 -17.48 -14.90 9.65
CA VAL A 535 -16.20 -14.25 9.34
C VAL A 535 -15.28 -14.24 10.57
N GLY A 536 -15.82 -13.99 11.76
CA GLY A 536 -15.09 -14.13 13.02
C GLY A 536 -14.51 -15.53 13.24
N LEU A 537 -15.27 -16.59 12.91
CA LEU A 537 -14.78 -17.97 12.95
C LEU A 537 -13.68 -18.23 11.91
N LEU A 538 -13.79 -17.67 10.71
CA LEU A 538 -12.71 -17.76 9.72
C LEU A 538 -11.39 -17.20 10.27
N PHE A 539 -11.44 -16.04 10.92
CA PHE A 539 -10.25 -15.42 11.52
C PHE A 539 -9.72 -16.19 12.73
N ARG A 540 -10.60 -16.78 13.55
CA ARG A 540 -10.20 -17.58 14.72
C ARG A 540 -9.45 -18.85 14.30
N TYR A 541 -9.90 -19.50 13.24
CA TYR A 541 -9.34 -20.77 12.74
C TYR A 541 -8.29 -20.59 11.62
N ASP A 542 -7.86 -19.35 11.36
CA ASP A 542 -6.94 -18.97 10.27
C ASP A 542 -7.33 -19.55 8.90
N LEU A 543 -8.64 -19.62 8.64
CA LEU A 543 -9.20 -20.00 7.35
C LEU A 543 -9.17 -18.77 6.44
N LYS A 544 -8.35 -18.83 5.39
CA LYS A 544 -8.17 -17.71 4.45
C LYS A 544 -9.12 -17.86 3.29
N LEU A 545 -10.04 -16.90 3.11
CA LEU A 545 -10.93 -16.91 1.95
C LEU A 545 -10.11 -16.90 0.65
N ARG A 546 -10.46 -17.76 -0.31
CA ARG A 546 -9.78 -17.76 -1.62
C ARG A 546 -10.09 -16.45 -2.36
N GLY A 547 -9.12 -15.94 -3.12
CA GLY A 547 -9.21 -14.64 -3.80
C GLY A 547 -10.42 -14.53 -4.73
N GLU A 548 -10.80 -15.62 -5.41
CA GLU A 548 -11.94 -15.64 -6.33
C GLU A 548 -13.27 -15.32 -5.62
N PHE A 549 -13.48 -15.87 -4.42
CA PHE A 549 -14.67 -15.59 -3.61
C PHE A 549 -14.61 -14.21 -2.95
N ALA A 550 -13.42 -13.75 -2.57
CA ALA A 550 -13.26 -12.38 -2.06
C ALA A 550 -13.68 -11.35 -3.11
N LEU A 551 -13.29 -11.54 -4.38
CA LEU A 551 -13.73 -10.71 -5.50
C LEU A 551 -15.25 -10.85 -5.75
N ALA A 552 -15.80 -12.07 -5.65
CA ALA A 552 -17.23 -12.30 -5.82
C ALA A 552 -18.07 -11.59 -4.74
N PHE A 553 -17.71 -11.73 -3.46
CA PHE A 553 -18.40 -11.03 -2.38
C PHE A 553 -18.23 -9.52 -2.46
N LYS A 554 -17.06 -9.02 -2.89
CA LYS A 554 -16.87 -7.60 -3.19
C LYS A 554 -17.86 -7.12 -4.26
N ALA A 555 -17.97 -7.84 -5.37
CA ALA A 555 -18.90 -7.49 -6.45
C ALA A 555 -20.36 -7.53 -5.97
N ILE A 556 -20.75 -8.55 -5.20
CA ILE A 556 -22.10 -8.66 -4.62
C ILE A 556 -22.40 -7.48 -3.70
N GLY A 557 -21.48 -7.13 -2.79
CA GLY A 557 -21.66 -6.01 -1.85
C GLY A 557 -21.73 -4.65 -2.57
N GLN A 558 -20.88 -4.41 -3.56
CA GLN A 558 -20.96 -3.20 -4.39
C GLN A 558 -22.27 -3.17 -5.21
N GLY A 559 -22.72 -4.32 -5.71
CA GLY A 559 -23.97 -4.46 -6.44
C GLY A 559 -25.20 -4.18 -5.57
N GLU A 560 -25.22 -4.68 -4.32
CA GLU A 560 -26.24 -4.38 -3.33
C GLU A 560 -26.31 -2.86 -3.07
N SER A 561 -25.15 -2.21 -2.90
CA SER A 561 -25.07 -0.78 -2.69
C SER A 561 -25.70 0.01 -3.84
N ILE A 562 -25.40 -0.33 -5.10
CA ILE A 562 -26.02 0.27 -6.28
C ILE A 562 -27.54 0.05 -6.26
N MET A 563 -27.99 -1.17 -5.97
CA MET A 563 -29.42 -1.48 -5.89
C MET A 563 -30.14 -0.63 -4.86
N ARG A 564 -29.57 -0.46 -3.66
CA ARG A 564 -30.11 0.41 -2.62
C ARG A 564 -30.21 1.86 -3.09
N THR A 565 -29.15 2.37 -3.72
CA THR A 565 -29.17 3.74 -4.27
C THR A 565 -30.28 3.93 -5.30
N LEU A 566 -30.47 2.95 -6.20
CA LEU A 566 -31.50 3.03 -7.23
C LEU A 566 -32.92 2.87 -6.67
N MET A 567 -33.12 1.93 -5.75
CA MET A 567 -34.43 1.62 -5.17
C MET A 567 -34.87 2.62 -4.09
N GLY A 568 -33.95 3.46 -3.57
CA GLY A 568 -34.26 4.55 -2.65
C GLY A 568 -34.84 4.05 -1.32
N ASP A 569 -35.94 4.66 -0.89
CA ASP A 569 -36.59 4.37 0.40
C ASP A 569 -37.43 3.09 0.40
N LYS A 570 -37.35 2.28 -0.66
CA LYS A 570 -38.06 1.01 -0.70
C LYS A 570 -37.57 0.12 0.44
N PRO A 571 -38.51 -0.53 1.15
CA PRO A 571 -38.13 -1.37 2.26
C PRO A 571 -37.32 -2.56 1.74
N LEU A 572 -36.40 -3.02 2.58
CA LEU A 572 -35.35 -3.93 2.17
C LEU A 572 -35.89 -5.29 1.72
N ASP A 573 -36.99 -5.73 2.33
CA ASP A 573 -37.80 -6.89 1.93
C ASP A 573 -38.17 -6.82 0.44
N TYR A 574 -38.65 -5.67 -0.04
CA TYR A 574 -39.03 -5.49 -1.43
C TYR A 574 -37.84 -5.68 -2.36
N ILE A 575 -36.68 -5.12 -2.01
CA ILE A 575 -35.45 -5.21 -2.80
C ILE A 575 -35.00 -6.68 -2.95
N LEU A 576 -35.07 -7.46 -1.87
CA LEU A 576 -34.70 -8.87 -1.93
C LEU A 576 -35.73 -9.74 -2.61
N ASN A 577 -37.01 -9.45 -2.43
CA ASN A 577 -38.08 -10.15 -3.13
C ASN A 577 -37.88 -10.04 -4.64
N VAL A 578 -37.56 -8.83 -5.08
CA VAL A 578 -37.22 -8.52 -6.46
C VAL A 578 -35.95 -9.24 -6.92
N ALA A 579 -34.89 -9.28 -6.11
CA ALA A 579 -33.66 -10.00 -6.39
C ALA A 579 -33.88 -11.52 -6.56
N VAL A 580 -34.60 -12.11 -5.62
CA VAL A 580 -34.98 -13.52 -5.58
C VAL A 580 -35.84 -13.90 -6.79
N MET A 581 -36.86 -13.10 -7.12
CA MET A 581 -37.69 -13.35 -8.30
C MET A 581 -36.86 -13.28 -9.58
N THR A 582 -35.94 -12.31 -9.67
CA THR A 582 -35.01 -12.21 -10.80
C THR A 582 -34.11 -13.45 -10.91
N MET A 583 -33.64 -13.98 -9.78
CA MET A 583 -32.86 -15.22 -9.73
C MET A 583 -33.68 -16.42 -10.21
N LYS A 584 -34.94 -16.56 -9.75
CA LYS A 584 -35.87 -17.60 -10.19
C LYS A 584 -36.13 -17.52 -11.70
N GLU A 585 -36.46 -16.35 -12.21
CA GLU A 585 -36.66 -16.11 -13.65
C GLU A 585 -35.44 -16.53 -14.47
N LEU A 586 -34.25 -16.16 -14.00
CA LEU A 586 -33.00 -16.46 -14.68
C LEU A 586 -32.70 -17.97 -14.65
N LEU A 587 -32.95 -18.65 -13.53
CA LEU A 587 -32.84 -20.10 -13.41
C LEU A 587 -33.82 -20.81 -14.36
N LEU A 588 -35.10 -20.43 -14.35
CA LEU A 588 -36.13 -20.99 -15.24
C LEU A 588 -35.78 -20.79 -16.73
N ALA A 589 -35.20 -19.64 -17.08
CA ALA A 589 -34.74 -19.37 -18.45
C ALA A 589 -33.60 -20.28 -18.92
N GLN A 590 -32.83 -20.89 -18.00
CA GLN A 590 -31.79 -21.88 -18.34
C GLN A 590 -32.35 -23.31 -18.49
N LEU A 591 -33.57 -23.58 -18.00
CA LEU A 591 -34.23 -24.90 -18.07
C LEU A 591 -35.04 -25.13 -19.34
N LYS A 592 -35.04 -24.19 -20.29
CA LYS A 592 -35.81 -24.34 -21.53
C LYS A 592 -35.45 -25.66 -22.24
N PRO A 593 -36.45 -26.42 -22.73
CA PRO A 593 -36.27 -27.81 -23.23
C PRO A 593 -35.18 -27.96 -24.29
N GLU A 594 -34.98 -26.94 -25.12
CA GLU A 594 -33.97 -26.91 -26.19
C GLU A 594 -32.53 -26.93 -25.66
N LYS A 595 -32.25 -26.29 -24.50
CA LYS A 595 -30.92 -26.31 -23.86
C LYS A 595 -30.69 -27.58 -23.04
N VAL A 596 -31.75 -28.10 -22.41
CA VAL A 596 -31.71 -29.32 -21.61
C VAL A 596 -31.47 -30.55 -22.49
N ARG A 597 -31.97 -30.57 -23.73
CA ARG A 597 -31.73 -31.66 -24.70
C ARG A 597 -30.23 -31.93 -24.96
N ASN A 598 -29.38 -30.90 -24.87
CA ASN A 598 -27.93 -31.03 -25.01
C ASN A 598 -27.21 -31.52 -23.74
N PHE A 599 -27.92 -31.62 -22.61
CA PHE A 599 -27.38 -31.95 -21.28
C PHE A 599 -27.82 -33.32 -20.74
N ILE A 600 -28.85 -33.96 -21.34
CA ILE A 600 -29.49 -35.20 -20.85
C ILE A 600 -28.57 -36.45 -20.79
N GLY A 601 -27.33 -36.39 -21.28
CA GLY A 601 -26.37 -37.51 -21.24
C GLY A 601 -25.28 -37.47 -20.15
N LYS A 602 -25.17 -36.42 -19.33
CA LYS A 602 -24.05 -36.25 -18.37
C LYS A 602 -24.48 -36.49 -16.92
N PRO A 603 -23.72 -37.25 -16.10
CA PRO A 603 -24.06 -37.56 -14.69
C PRO A 603 -24.39 -36.32 -13.85
N LEU A 604 -23.67 -35.23 -14.10
CA LEU A 604 -23.81 -33.95 -13.40
C LEU A 604 -25.09 -33.16 -13.78
N ALA A 605 -25.71 -33.45 -14.92
CA ALA A 605 -26.97 -32.82 -15.32
C ALA A 605 -28.15 -33.41 -14.54
N ARG A 606 -28.07 -34.70 -14.17
CA ARG A 606 -29.07 -35.38 -13.35
C ARG A 606 -29.11 -34.82 -11.93
N ASP A 607 -27.95 -34.50 -11.38
CA ASP A 607 -27.79 -33.91 -10.05
C ASP A 607 -28.27 -32.45 -10.01
N LEU A 608 -27.97 -31.67 -11.06
CA LEU A 608 -28.49 -30.31 -11.27
C LEU A 608 -30.01 -30.27 -11.41
N ILE A 609 -30.59 -31.12 -12.26
CA ILE A 609 -32.04 -31.17 -12.50
C ILE A 609 -32.76 -31.68 -11.24
N GLY A 610 -32.14 -32.59 -10.48
CA GLY A 610 -32.68 -33.14 -9.25
C GLY A 610 -32.82 -32.10 -8.13
N ARG A 611 -31.84 -31.20 -7.96
CA ARG A 611 -31.83 -30.18 -6.90
C ARG A 611 -32.46 -28.83 -7.29
N LEU A 612 -32.89 -28.71 -8.55
CA LEU A 612 -33.40 -27.45 -9.09
C LEU A 612 -34.80 -27.04 -8.58
N PRO A 613 -35.74 -27.97 -8.37
CA PRO A 613 -37.00 -27.67 -7.69
C PRO A 613 -36.79 -27.20 -6.25
N GLU A 614 -35.79 -27.76 -5.56
CA GLU A 614 -35.39 -27.35 -4.20
C GLU A 614 -34.81 -25.94 -4.21
N LEU A 615 -33.95 -25.58 -5.17
CA LEU A 615 -33.45 -24.21 -5.38
C LEU A 615 -34.56 -23.17 -5.68
N LEU A 616 -35.63 -23.58 -6.38
CA LEU A 616 -36.79 -22.74 -6.71
C LEU A 616 -37.75 -22.56 -5.52
N ASN A 617 -37.88 -23.56 -4.65
CA ASN A 617 -38.65 -23.47 -3.41
C ASN A 617 -37.89 -22.71 -2.32
N ALA A 618 -36.57 -22.94 -2.23
CA ALA A 618 -35.63 -22.24 -1.37
C ALA A 618 -35.69 -20.71 -1.59
N THR A 619 -35.68 -20.28 -2.84
CA THR A 619 -35.84 -18.88 -3.19
C THR A 619 -37.21 -18.31 -2.79
N GLY A 620 -38.28 -19.09 -2.70
CA GLY A 620 -39.60 -18.60 -2.26
C GLY A 620 -39.72 -18.25 -0.78
N THR A 621 -38.96 -18.93 0.08
CA THR A 621 -39.01 -18.77 1.55
C THR A 621 -37.89 -17.87 2.10
N LEU A 622 -36.84 -17.59 1.32
CA LEU A 622 -35.91 -16.47 1.56
C LEU A 622 -36.62 -15.10 1.61
N LEU A 623 -37.84 -15.04 1.06
CA LEU A 623 -38.76 -13.90 0.99
C LEU A 623 -39.40 -13.56 2.34
N ASP A 624 -39.62 -14.57 3.18
CA ASP A 624 -40.40 -14.43 4.41
C ASP A 624 -39.52 -14.05 5.62
N ASP A 625 -38.23 -14.43 5.62
CA ASP A 625 -37.33 -14.23 6.78
C ASP A 625 -36.41 -12.99 6.67
N PHE A 626 -36.34 -12.30 5.53
CA PHE A 626 -35.48 -11.12 5.33
C PHE A 626 -36.07 -9.79 5.85
N GLN A 627 -37.18 -9.86 6.56
CA GLN A 627 -38.09 -8.75 6.84
C GLN A 627 -37.54 -7.64 7.77
N ASN A 628 -36.34 -7.77 8.36
CA ASN A 628 -35.88 -6.88 9.44
C ASN A 628 -34.64 -6.03 9.18
N GLY A 629 -34.39 -5.68 7.92
CA GLY A 629 -33.84 -4.35 7.60
C GLY A 629 -32.49 -3.99 8.24
N GLN A 630 -31.39 -4.50 7.69
CA GLN A 630 -30.07 -3.84 7.69
C GLN A 630 -29.10 -4.49 6.69
N SER A 631 -28.07 -3.74 6.28
CA SER A 631 -27.12 -4.07 5.20
C SER A 631 -26.47 -5.46 5.35
N LEU A 632 -26.53 -6.29 4.30
CA LEU A 632 -25.96 -7.65 4.29
C LEU A 632 -24.42 -7.65 4.20
N PHE A 633 -23.83 -6.58 3.64
CA PHE A 633 -22.40 -6.55 3.31
C PHE A 633 -21.68 -5.24 3.69
N GLN A 634 -22.25 -4.39 4.54
CA GLN A 634 -21.42 -3.47 5.33
C GLN A 634 -20.82 -4.27 6.49
N LEU A 635 -19.76 -5.01 6.17
CA LEU A 635 -18.83 -5.53 7.15
C LEU A 635 -18.17 -4.34 7.85
N ASN A 636 -18.86 -3.75 8.84
CA ASN A 636 -18.18 -3.03 9.90
C ASN A 636 -17.63 -4.12 10.81
N LEU A 637 -16.42 -4.61 10.50
CA LEU A 637 -15.73 -5.60 11.32
C LEU A 637 -15.18 -4.94 12.59
N ASN A 638 -16.10 -4.51 13.45
CA ASN A 638 -15.78 -4.02 14.80
C ASN A 638 -15.22 -5.14 15.71
N SER A 639 -15.13 -6.38 15.22
CA SER A 639 -14.49 -7.52 15.91
C SER A 639 -12.96 -7.59 15.73
N ILE A 640 -12.34 -6.66 14.97
CA ILE A 640 -10.87 -6.65 14.79
C ILE A 640 -10.13 -5.94 15.96
N ASP A 641 -10.85 -5.40 16.95
CA ASP A 641 -10.26 -4.78 18.14
C ASP A 641 -9.26 -5.69 18.88
N GLN A 642 -9.44 -7.02 18.81
CA GLN A 642 -8.56 -7.97 19.46
C GLN A 642 -7.19 -8.14 18.78
N ARG A 643 -7.08 -7.97 17.45
CA ARG A 643 -5.78 -7.97 16.75
C ARG A 643 -5.23 -6.55 16.56
N VAL A 644 -6.09 -5.53 16.52
CA VAL A 644 -5.70 -4.11 16.59
C VAL A 644 -4.99 -3.83 17.90
N SER A 645 -5.51 -4.31 19.03
CA SER A 645 -4.84 -4.16 20.32
C SER A 645 -3.49 -4.87 20.36
N ILE A 646 -3.32 -6.03 19.70
CA ILE A 646 -2.03 -6.72 19.55
C ILE A 646 -1.06 -5.93 18.65
N LEU A 647 -1.55 -5.33 17.56
CA LEU A 647 -0.75 -4.49 16.66
C LEU A 647 -0.34 -3.18 17.34
N GLN A 648 -1.27 -2.51 18.01
CA GLN A 648 -1.03 -1.31 18.81
C GLN A 648 -0.09 -1.63 19.96
N THR A 649 -0.31 -2.68 20.75
CA THR A 649 0.64 -3.05 21.80
C THR A 649 1.99 -3.50 21.25
N GLY A 650 2.05 -4.16 20.10
CA GLY A 650 3.29 -4.56 19.43
C GLY A 650 4.09 -3.36 18.92
N ILE A 651 3.44 -2.45 18.20
CA ILE A 651 4.01 -1.20 17.70
C ILE A 651 4.38 -0.28 18.86
N ASP A 652 3.50 -0.07 19.82
CA ASP A 652 3.77 0.75 21.00
C ASP A 652 4.92 0.17 21.82
N SER A 653 4.99 -1.16 21.97
CA SER A 653 6.12 -1.79 22.66
C SER A 653 7.41 -1.69 21.85
N GLY A 654 7.34 -1.75 20.52
CA GLY A 654 8.48 -1.50 19.64
C GLY A 654 8.98 -0.06 19.72
N ILE A 655 8.08 0.92 19.62
CA ILE A 655 8.36 2.35 19.75
C ILE A 655 8.90 2.65 21.15
N ARG A 656 8.26 2.16 22.21
CA ARG A 656 8.76 2.31 23.59
C ARG A 656 10.15 1.72 23.75
N ARG A 657 10.43 0.53 23.18
CA ARG A 657 11.78 -0.07 23.21
C ARG A 657 12.79 0.76 22.43
N ILE A 658 12.44 1.31 21.27
CA ILE A 658 13.32 2.19 20.50
C ILE A 658 13.62 3.47 21.28
N ILE A 659 12.59 4.11 21.84
CA ILE A 659 12.75 5.31 22.68
C ILE A 659 13.63 4.99 23.89
N LEU A 660 13.37 3.90 24.60
CA LEU A 660 14.19 3.45 25.74
C LEU A 660 15.62 3.13 25.30
N SER A 661 15.82 2.47 24.16
CA SER A 661 17.16 2.17 23.63
C SER A 661 17.93 3.45 23.33
N VAL A 662 17.29 4.42 22.68
CA VAL A 662 17.90 5.72 22.35
C VAL A 662 18.20 6.51 23.62
N LEU A 663 17.31 6.53 24.60
CA LEU A 663 17.54 7.16 25.90
C LEU A 663 18.67 6.50 26.68
N LEU A 664 18.74 5.18 26.70
CA LEU A 664 19.81 4.42 27.38
C LEU A 664 21.17 4.59 26.68
N ILE A 665 21.19 4.62 25.35
CA ILE A 665 22.39 4.96 24.58
C ILE A 665 22.80 6.40 24.87
N GLY A 666 21.85 7.34 24.90
CA GLY A 666 22.09 8.74 25.27
C GLY A 666 22.64 8.90 26.69
N LEU A 667 22.09 8.14 27.65
CA LEU A 667 22.55 8.11 29.03
C LEU A 667 23.96 7.53 29.13
N LEU A 668 24.24 6.41 28.45
CA LEU A 668 25.57 5.80 28.40
C LEU A 668 26.58 6.75 27.78
N LEU A 669 26.25 7.34 26.62
CA LEU A 669 27.09 8.32 25.97
C LEU A 669 27.32 9.51 26.90
N GLY A 670 26.28 10.19 27.37
CA GLY A 670 26.39 11.34 28.30
C GLY A 670 27.21 11.05 29.55
N SER A 671 27.04 9.86 30.13
CA SER A 671 27.80 9.41 31.31
C SER A 671 29.27 9.16 30.96
N THR A 672 29.54 8.48 29.85
CA THR A 672 30.91 8.23 29.36
C THR A 672 31.61 9.54 29.02
N LEU A 673 30.89 10.49 28.43
CA LEU A 673 31.40 11.83 28.12
C LEU A 673 31.81 12.58 29.37
N THR A 674 30.94 12.59 30.37
CA THR A 674 31.19 13.29 31.64
C THR A 674 32.39 12.69 32.38
N LEU A 675 32.62 11.37 32.26
CA LEU A 675 33.77 10.68 32.85
C LEU A 675 35.09 10.94 32.10
N LEU A 676 35.03 11.21 30.79
CA LEU A 676 36.21 11.44 29.96
C LEU A 676 36.66 12.91 29.95
N VAL A 677 35.79 13.85 30.34
CA VAL A 677 36.14 15.26 30.40
C VAL A 677 37.07 15.52 31.60
N PRO A 678 38.25 16.13 31.40
CA PRO A 678 39.12 16.51 32.51
C PRO A 678 38.51 17.71 33.26
N ILE A 679 37.92 17.43 34.41
CA ILE A 679 37.24 18.40 35.29
C ILE A 679 38.15 18.91 36.42
N GLU A 680 39.31 18.27 36.60
CA GLU A 680 40.28 18.55 37.66
C GLU A 680 40.70 20.02 37.67
N GLY A 681 40.50 20.69 38.81
CA GLY A 681 40.88 22.09 39.05
C GLY A 681 39.94 23.14 38.43
N ARG A 682 38.80 22.75 37.83
CA ARG A 682 37.81 23.69 37.25
C ARG A 682 36.56 23.90 38.10
N VAL A 683 36.33 23.04 39.09
CA VAL A 683 35.17 23.02 40.00
C VAL A 683 35.65 22.65 41.40
N GLY A 684 34.85 22.88 42.44
CA GLY A 684 35.23 22.49 43.80
C GLY A 684 35.34 20.97 43.94
N GLU A 685 36.19 20.47 44.85
CA GLU A 685 36.41 19.01 45.05
C GLU A 685 35.10 18.25 45.29
N PHE A 686 34.16 18.87 46.01
CA PHE A 686 32.85 18.28 46.29
C PHE A 686 31.96 18.22 45.03
N GLU A 687 32.03 19.23 44.16
CA GLU A 687 31.29 19.29 42.89
C GLU A 687 31.87 18.30 41.89
N GLU A 688 33.20 18.18 41.83
CA GLU A 688 33.88 17.18 41.02
C GLU A 688 33.48 15.76 41.43
N LEU A 689 33.50 15.46 42.73
CA LEU A 689 33.06 14.17 43.26
C LEU A 689 31.59 13.90 42.91
N ALA A 690 30.72 14.89 43.06
CA ALA A 690 29.30 14.76 42.72
C ALA A 690 29.07 14.50 41.23
N ILE A 691 29.77 15.23 40.35
CA ILE A 691 29.66 15.06 38.89
C ILE A 691 30.15 13.67 38.47
N ARG A 692 31.31 13.22 38.99
CA ARG A 692 31.84 11.88 38.69
C ARG A 692 30.90 10.79 39.19
N LEU A 693 30.36 10.91 40.39
CA LEU A 693 29.47 9.92 40.99
C LEU A 693 28.12 9.81 40.24
N VAL A 694 27.58 10.94 39.75
CA VAL A 694 26.41 10.96 38.86
C VAL A 694 26.73 10.31 37.51
N ALA A 695 27.90 10.56 36.95
CA ALA A 695 28.31 9.97 35.69
C ALA A 695 28.58 8.46 35.80
N GLU A 696 29.27 8.00 36.85
CA GLU A 696 29.49 6.57 37.09
C GLU A 696 28.18 5.82 37.33
N SER A 697 27.29 6.38 38.16
CA SER A 697 25.97 5.78 38.40
C SER A 697 25.13 5.75 37.12
N GLY A 698 25.11 6.82 36.32
CA GLY A 698 24.46 6.87 35.02
C GLY A 698 24.99 5.81 34.04
N PHE A 699 26.31 5.60 34.01
CA PHE A 699 26.94 4.59 33.17
C PHE A 699 26.56 3.17 33.61
N VAL A 700 26.67 2.86 34.90
CA VAL A 700 26.33 1.53 35.46
C VAL A 700 24.86 1.21 35.25
N ILE A 701 23.96 2.15 35.57
CA ILE A 701 22.52 1.98 35.36
C ILE A 701 22.22 1.77 33.88
N GLY A 702 22.78 2.59 33.00
CA GLY A 702 22.62 2.45 31.55
C GLY A 702 23.09 1.09 31.03
N ALA A 703 24.28 0.63 31.46
CA ALA A 703 24.86 -0.64 31.03
C ALA A 703 24.04 -1.84 31.51
N VAL A 704 23.58 -1.84 32.77
CA VAL A 704 22.74 -2.89 33.33
C VAL A 704 21.38 -2.94 32.63
N LEU A 705 20.77 -1.79 32.36
CA LEU A 705 19.48 -1.73 31.67
C LEU A 705 19.57 -2.18 30.21
N ILE A 706 20.62 -1.81 29.48
CA ILE A 706 20.83 -2.31 28.11
C ILE A 706 21.10 -3.81 28.12
N THR A 707 21.97 -4.30 29.01
CA THR A 707 22.31 -5.72 29.09
C THR A 707 21.09 -6.56 29.46
N SER A 708 20.30 -6.12 30.43
CA SER A 708 19.05 -6.80 30.81
C SER A 708 18.01 -6.76 29.67
N MET A 709 17.90 -5.64 28.95
CA MET A 709 17.01 -5.56 27.79
C MET A 709 17.45 -6.48 26.64
N LEU A 710 18.76 -6.58 26.37
CA LEU A 710 19.33 -7.51 25.39
C LEU A 710 19.10 -8.97 25.81
N LEU A 711 19.38 -9.32 27.06
CA LEU A 711 19.14 -10.66 27.61
C LEU A 711 17.66 -11.03 27.57
N TYR A 712 16.77 -10.11 27.93
CA TYR A 712 15.32 -10.31 27.82
C TYR A 712 14.88 -10.52 26.37
N THR A 713 15.48 -9.78 25.44
CA THR A 713 15.17 -9.92 24.01
C THR A 713 15.70 -11.26 23.48
N LEU A 714 16.93 -11.66 23.82
CA LEU A 714 17.47 -12.99 23.50
C LEU A 714 16.59 -14.10 24.08
N TRP A 715 16.16 -13.97 25.34
CA TRP A 715 15.27 -14.91 26.01
C TRP A 715 13.95 -15.08 25.26
N GLN A 716 13.30 -13.97 24.88
CA GLN A 716 12.06 -14.00 24.10
C GLN A 716 12.26 -14.63 22.71
N THR A 717 13.45 -14.48 22.12
CA THR A 717 13.73 -14.93 20.75
C THR A 717 14.15 -16.40 20.69
N ILE A 718 14.85 -16.90 21.71
CA ILE A 718 15.45 -18.25 21.74
C ILE A 718 14.62 -19.23 22.58
N LEU A 719 14.04 -18.79 23.70
CA LEU A 719 13.53 -19.68 24.75
C LEU A 719 12.01 -19.71 24.90
N LYS A 720 11.26 -18.82 24.23
CA LYS A 720 9.81 -19.01 24.13
C LYS A 720 9.53 -20.14 23.14
N PRO A 721 8.92 -21.26 23.57
CA PRO A 721 8.43 -22.26 22.63
C PRO A 721 7.44 -21.56 21.69
N LYS A 722 7.52 -21.91 20.40
CA LYS A 722 6.47 -21.59 19.44
C LYS A 722 5.17 -22.16 20.01
N GLN A 723 4.35 -21.32 20.64
CA GLN A 723 2.95 -21.67 20.84
C GLN A 723 2.34 -21.66 19.44
N THR A 724 2.13 -22.88 18.97
CA THR A 724 1.38 -23.25 17.77
C THR A 724 -0.01 -22.64 17.78
#